data_AF-A0A6N8X5R7-F1
#
_entry.id   AF-A0A6N8X5R7-F1
#
_cell.length_a   1.000
_cell.length_b   1.000
_cell.length_c   1.000
_cell.angle_alpha   90.00
_cell.angle_beta   90.00
_cell.angle_gamma   90.00
#
_symmetry.space_group_name_H-M   'P 1'
#
loop_
_entity.id
_entity.type
_entity.pdbx_description
1 polymer ?
#
loop_
_entity_poly.entity_id
_entity_poly.type
_entity_poly.pdbx_seq_one_letter_code
_entity_poly.pdbx_strand_id
1 'polypeptide(L)'
;ATPTTVTITPASVTLNAVGDQQQYQAQVLDQRGRAMSGVTVTWSSTQPGVAEVDRATGLATAAGPGTAGIRAVAQRVSGEVTLEVVQVPVALEKTQGDGEVGFFGEALAVSPAVRVLDANGHPAPGKGVVFEVTSGGGSVFPEVANTGPDGEARTEWTMGEDSVQTLSASASGLTAEFTVTAIEPPLEILTDSLAWGRATLDYLTVLSAKGGSRMGYVWSLADGAALPGGLEITADGRIQGTPEEAGVSEVEVRVTDSNGRDTTTTFGLRVCDAPLGLEVGDVTTVDPEELEPCGFLVVADEAGAYYRVTFAGLNGERRASWQANLLMEPLPGQTAAFRPTVARRGARRPAEADQDWAATSAAWSEMREIERANEQLHREIRRQEAELMREMMARGPLEILPDRPVAQARRTAVTPVTFKLYDRSPGATNRCAVHQTVVADVIAENDDFIVYEDVEATSPVSVENANRIIDFYTEHGKEIIERYFGGVSDVNGDGKIALLVDATLPGVQAFVWSADFTFPATSCPASNEMELVHMSVGGFDFGNDRYWALSALVHEVKHVSSMYKRVVNHRLRGGTGENTFHPVWIEEGTAEIGKEMSSRLAWERAGGPAAGARAFGDTMRIALREHAPEFYGVFSMMNRTVLAFSQDPNGITFDPGDRLAPLYGSGWHFHRFLRDWAAGGGAGMDMAGDEALVTALNDSLTAPGVEGIEDVMGMTMAEMLHAHAIAMTVAGSEDVLIDDATPRFLSYDFPTATEIFINPDPPGRYPWPRTLTGDDDLSSVPAAVLGEEQRFNGRVTSNGIRVLDFEAMEAGARAVFRVTAGPEVSVIVARIVKPPGF
;
A
#
# COMPACT_ATOMS: atom_id res chain seq x y z
N ALA A 1 102.52 3.37 -37.69
CA ALA A 1 101.41 3.96 -38.46
C ALA A 1 100.23 4.09 -37.50
N THR A 2 99.55 5.23 -37.47
CA THR A 2 98.41 5.44 -36.56
C THR A 2 97.14 5.42 -37.40
N PRO A 3 96.09 4.69 -36.99
CA PRO A 3 94.80 4.74 -37.69
C PRO A 3 94.29 6.18 -37.75
N THR A 4 93.86 6.61 -38.93
CA THR A 4 93.26 7.95 -39.13
C THR A 4 91.92 7.92 -39.85
N THR A 5 91.64 6.86 -40.62
CA THR A 5 90.34 6.70 -41.30
C THR A 5 89.92 5.24 -41.29
N VAL A 6 88.63 4.99 -41.13
CA VAL A 6 88.01 3.67 -41.32
C VAL A 6 86.95 3.81 -42.39
N THR A 7 87.12 3.10 -43.51
CA THR A 7 86.14 3.05 -44.60
C THR A 7 85.44 1.70 -44.58
N ILE A 8 84.11 1.70 -44.66
CA ILE A 8 83.30 0.48 -44.65
C ILE A 8 82.70 0.26 -46.04
N THR A 9 82.77 -0.97 -46.55
CA THR A 9 82.19 -1.40 -47.82
C THR A 9 81.27 -2.60 -47.59
N PRO A 10 80.08 -2.64 -48.22
CA PRO A 10 79.44 -1.58 -49.03
C PRO A 10 79.03 -0.34 -48.19
N ALA A 11 78.86 0.80 -48.86
CA ALA A 11 78.51 2.08 -48.20
C ALA A 11 77.02 2.21 -47.84
N SER A 12 76.14 1.49 -48.53
CA SER A 12 74.71 1.39 -48.26
C SER A 12 74.16 0.06 -48.77
N VAL A 13 73.27 -0.58 -48.02
CA VAL A 13 72.59 -1.84 -48.39
C VAL A 13 71.15 -1.78 -47.93
N THR A 14 70.24 -2.32 -48.75
CA THR A 14 68.85 -2.58 -48.37
C THR A 14 68.62 -4.09 -48.34
N LEU A 15 68.17 -4.61 -47.19
CA LEU A 15 67.77 -5.99 -46.99
C LEU A 15 66.23 -6.10 -47.04
N ASN A 16 65.70 -7.18 -47.60
CA ASN A 16 64.28 -7.27 -47.95
C ASN A 16 63.46 -8.18 -47.03
N ALA A 17 64.11 -8.95 -46.16
CA ALA A 17 63.45 -9.83 -45.20
C ALA A 17 64.19 -9.83 -43.86
N VAL A 18 63.47 -10.12 -42.78
CA VAL A 18 64.09 -10.40 -41.48
C VAL A 18 64.91 -11.69 -41.60
N GLY A 19 66.09 -11.72 -40.99
CA GLY A 19 67.05 -12.80 -41.13
C GLY A 19 67.99 -12.68 -42.34
N ASP A 20 67.74 -11.75 -43.28
CA ASP A 20 68.70 -11.46 -44.35
C ASP A 20 70.03 -11.00 -43.77
N GLN A 21 71.14 -11.36 -44.42
CA GLN A 21 72.48 -11.06 -43.92
C GLN A 21 73.30 -10.24 -44.92
N GLN A 22 74.10 -9.32 -44.39
CA GLN A 22 75.09 -8.55 -45.14
C GLN A 22 76.44 -8.59 -44.44
N GLN A 23 77.46 -9.10 -45.13
CA GLN A 23 78.83 -9.03 -44.66
C GLN A 23 79.44 -7.65 -44.98
N TYR A 24 79.91 -6.93 -43.97
CA TYR A 24 80.67 -5.70 -44.15
C TYR A 24 82.17 -5.93 -44.03
N GLN A 25 82.94 -5.10 -44.73
CA GLN A 25 84.40 -5.06 -44.63
C GLN A 25 84.86 -3.66 -44.26
N ALA A 26 85.79 -3.55 -43.31
CA ALA A 26 86.39 -2.29 -42.90
C ALA A 26 87.86 -2.24 -43.34
N GLN A 27 88.25 -1.17 -44.02
CA GLN A 27 89.64 -0.86 -44.32
C GLN A 27 90.10 0.29 -43.43
N VAL A 28 91.17 0.04 -42.66
CA VAL A 28 91.77 1.05 -41.77
C VAL A 28 92.97 1.68 -42.47
N LEU A 29 92.99 3.01 -42.58
CA LEU A 29 94.04 3.76 -43.27
C LEU A 29 94.90 4.56 -42.28
N ASP A 30 96.20 4.56 -42.51
CA ASP A 30 97.16 5.41 -41.78
C ASP A 30 97.09 6.87 -42.24
N GLN A 31 97.82 7.75 -41.54
CA GLN A 31 97.85 9.20 -41.83
C GLN A 31 98.38 9.56 -43.22
N ARG A 32 98.86 8.59 -44.01
CA ARG A 32 99.34 8.76 -45.39
C ARG A 32 98.38 8.11 -46.41
N GLY A 33 97.19 7.68 -45.98
CA GLY A 33 96.18 7.03 -46.81
C GLY A 33 96.47 5.57 -47.16
N ARG A 34 97.42 4.92 -46.47
CA ARG A 34 97.81 3.53 -46.77
C ARG A 34 97.07 2.55 -45.86
N ALA A 35 96.65 1.42 -46.42
CA ALA A 35 95.96 0.37 -45.68
C ALA A 35 96.84 -0.24 -44.57
N MET A 36 96.26 -0.41 -43.39
CA MET A 36 96.89 -1.03 -42.23
C MET A 36 96.39 -2.47 -42.07
N SER A 37 97.31 -3.41 -41.92
CA SER A 37 97.01 -4.83 -41.61
C SER A 37 97.20 -5.14 -40.13
N GLY A 38 96.50 -6.16 -39.62
CA GLY A 38 96.61 -6.61 -38.22
C GLY A 38 95.94 -5.69 -37.19
N VAL A 39 95.16 -4.70 -37.62
CA VAL A 39 94.41 -3.81 -36.72
C VAL A 39 93.08 -4.45 -36.37
N THR A 40 92.80 -4.64 -35.08
CA THR A 40 91.50 -5.15 -34.61
C THR A 40 90.41 -4.12 -34.88
N VAL A 41 89.38 -4.53 -35.62
CA VAL A 41 88.16 -3.76 -35.84
C VAL A 41 87.05 -4.32 -34.96
N THR A 42 86.32 -3.45 -34.29
CA THR A 42 85.13 -3.81 -33.50
C THR A 42 83.89 -3.23 -34.17
N TRP A 43 82.89 -4.06 -34.40
CA TRP A 43 81.63 -3.68 -35.05
C TRP A 43 80.52 -3.44 -34.01
N SER A 44 79.62 -2.52 -34.32
CA SER A 44 78.41 -2.25 -33.55
C SER A 44 77.31 -1.67 -34.43
N SER A 45 76.04 -1.95 -34.09
CA SER A 45 74.87 -1.35 -34.72
C SER A 45 74.32 -0.22 -33.84
N THR A 46 73.89 0.88 -34.43
CA THR A 46 73.20 1.96 -33.71
C THR A 46 71.76 1.58 -33.36
N GLN A 47 71.17 0.60 -34.06
CA GLN A 47 69.83 0.06 -33.81
C GLN A 47 69.82 -1.48 -33.93
N PRO A 48 70.21 -2.22 -32.88
CA PRO A 48 70.21 -3.69 -32.91
C PRO A 48 68.86 -4.33 -33.22
N GLY A 49 67.74 -3.69 -32.85
CA GLY A 49 66.39 -4.16 -33.18
C GLY A 49 66.02 -4.06 -34.66
N VAL A 50 66.80 -3.32 -35.47
CA VAL A 50 66.66 -3.27 -36.93
C VAL A 50 67.67 -4.20 -37.58
N ALA A 51 68.94 -4.12 -37.17
CA ALA A 51 69.97 -5.06 -37.61
C ALA A 51 71.01 -5.29 -36.51
N GLU A 52 71.24 -6.56 -36.19
CA GLU A 52 72.32 -6.98 -35.32
C GLU A 52 73.59 -7.15 -36.14
N VAL A 53 74.77 -6.86 -35.57
CA VAL A 53 76.05 -7.07 -36.27
C VAL A 53 77.02 -7.80 -35.37
N ASP A 54 77.59 -8.89 -35.88
CA ASP A 54 78.60 -9.64 -35.15
C ASP A 54 79.84 -8.76 -34.91
N ARG A 55 80.21 -8.64 -33.64
CA ARG A 55 81.21 -7.67 -33.16
C ARG A 55 82.60 -7.90 -33.73
N ALA A 56 82.94 -9.14 -34.11
CA ALA A 56 84.28 -9.52 -34.56
C ALA A 56 84.37 -9.61 -36.09
N THR A 57 83.31 -10.07 -36.75
CA THR A 57 83.31 -10.40 -38.17
C THR A 57 82.69 -9.31 -39.03
N GLY A 58 81.78 -8.49 -38.50
CA GLY A 58 81.05 -7.49 -39.29
C GLY A 58 79.91 -8.06 -40.12
N LEU A 59 79.45 -9.28 -39.83
CA LEU A 59 78.25 -9.86 -40.42
C LEU A 59 77.01 -9.23 -39.78
N ALA A 60 76.29 -8.41 -40.53
CA ALA A 60 75.01 -7.85 -40.11
C ALA A 60 73.86 -8.79 -40.48
N THR A 61 72.89 -8.97 -39.59
CA THR A 61 71.66 -9.75 -39.80
C THR A 61 70.46 -8.84 -39.52
N ALA A 62 69.50 -8.78 -40.45
CA ALA A 62 68.27 -8.03 -40.28
C ALA A 62 67.44 -8.63 -39.13
N ALA A 63 67.05 -7.79 -38.18
CA ALA A 63 66.23 -8.15 -37.01
C ALA A 63 64.82 -7.55 -37.07
N GLY A 64 64.63 -6.45 -37.81
CA GLY A 64 63.33 -5.79 -37.98
C GLY A 64 63.40 -4.67 -39.01
N PRO A 65 62.25 -4.17 -39.52
CA PRO A 65 62.22 -3.11 -40.51
C PRO A 65 62.70 -1.77 -39.94
N GLY A 66 63.42 -0.98 -40.75
CA GLY A 66 63.93 0.33 -40.35
C GLY A 66 65.32 0.64 -40.92
N THR A 67 66.03 1.60 -40.33
CA THR A 67 67.39 1.97 -40.76
C THR A 67 68.35 1.94 -39.58
N ALA A 68 69.42 1.15 -39.70
CA ALA A 68 70.50 1.06 -38.71
C ALA A 68 71.81 1.62 -39.27
N GLY A 69 72.58 2.28 -38.41
CA GLY A 69 73.97 2.63 -38.69
C GLY A 69 74.89 1.48 -38.27
N ILE A 70 75.67 0.94 -39.21
CA ILE A 70 76.68 -0.10 -38.96
C ILE A 70 78.02 0.59 -38.81
N ARG A 71 78.56 0.55 -37.59
CA ARG A 71 79.76 1.28 -37.20
C ARG A 71 80.93 0.33 -36.97
N ALA A 72 82.07 0.64 -37.58
CA ALA A 72 83.34 -0.05 -37.38
C ALA A 72 84.32 0.87 -36.65
N VAL A 73 84.91 0.39 -35.56
CA VAL A 73 85.87 1.15 -34.75
C VAL A 73 87.23 0.46 -34.75
N ALA A 74 88.28 1.22 -35.08
CA ALA A 74 89.67 0.82 -34.96
C ALA A 74 90.40 1.81 -34.05
N GLN A 75 90.75 1.38 -32.84
CA GLN A 75 91.29 2.25 -31.78
C GLN A 75 90.37 3.45 -31.49
N ARG A 76 90.77 4.68 -31.85
CA ARG A 76 90.00 5.92 -31.63
C ARG A 76 89.30 6.45 -32.89
N VAL A 77 89.41 5.76 -34.02
CA VAL A 77 88.83 6.17 -35.30
C VAL A 77 87.68 5.23 -35.65
N SER A 78 86.59 5.80 -36.19
CA SER A 78 85.43 5.03 -36.62
C SER A 78 84.93 5.45 -38.00
N GLY A 79 84.34 4.51 -38.72
CA GLY A 79 83.49 4.75 -39.87
C GLY A 79 82.08 4.23 -39.58
N GLU A 80 81.07 4.76 -40.26
CA GLU A 80 79.69 4.33 -40.14
C GLU A 80 79.02 4.36 -41.52
N VAL A 81 78.23 3.33 -41.81
CA VAL A 81 77.44 3.18 -43.05
C VAL A 81 76.00 2.84 -42.69
N THR A 82 75.07 3.12 -43.59
CA THR A 82 73.63 2.85 -43.36
C THR A 82 73.23 1.51 -43.93
N LEU A 83 72.50 0.72 -43.14
CA LEU A 83 71.77 -0.47 -43.56
C LEU A 83 70.29 -0.21 -43.39
N GLU A 84 69.52 -0.38 -44.46
CA GLU A 84 68.07 -0.31 -44.44
C GLU A 84 67.49 -1.73 -44.49
N VAL A 85 66.47 -2.00 -43.69
CA VAL A 85 65.68 -3.24 -43.76
C VAL A 85 64.27 -2.85 -44.18
N VAL A 86 63.90 -3.20 -45.41
CA VAL A 86 62.55 -3.04 -45.94
C VAL A 86 61.93 -4.42 -46.02
N GLN A 87 61.14 -4.81 -45.03
CA GLN A 87 60.53 -6.14 -45.05
C GLN A 87 59.47 -6.22 -46.17
N VAL A 88 59.78 -6.89 -47.27
CA VAL A 88 58.94 -7.02 -48.46
C VAL A 88 58.03 -8.26 -48.33
N PRO A 89 56.70 -8.09 -48.39
CA PRO A 89 55.77 -9.23 -48.42
C PRO A 89 55.99 -10.12 -49.63
N VAL A 90 56.00 -11.43 -49.45
CA VAL A 90 55.98 -12.42 -50.55
C VAL A 90 54.88 -13.48 -50.40
N ALA A 91 54.28 -13.61 -49.21
CA ALA A 91 53.16 -14.51 -48.98
C ALA A 91 52.07 -13.84 -48.13
N LEU A 92 50.83 -14.21 -48.44
CA LEU A 92 49.63 -13.79 -47.73
C LEU A 92 48.83 -15.06 -47.42
N GLU A 93 48.81 -15.47 -46.15
CA GLU A 93 48.22 -16.74 -45.73
C GLU A 93 46.91 -16.50 -44.98
N LYS A 94 45.85 -17.26 -45.29
CA LYS A 94 44.61 -17.23 -44.50
C LYS A 94 44.82 -17.90 -43.16
N THR A 95 44.45 -17.22 -42.07
CA THR A 95 44.59 -17.75 -40.71
C THR A 95 43.25 -18.11 -40.08
N GLN A 96 42.16 -17.41 -40.41
CA GLN A 96 40.80 -17.65 -39.87
C GLN A 96 39.70 -17.19 -40.84
N GLY A 97 38.47 -17.69 -40.66
CA GLY A 97 37.26 -17.16 -41.31
C GLY A 97 36.96 -17.69 -42.73
N ASP A 98 37.75 -18.63 -43.25
CA ASP A 98 37.50 -19.27 -44.54
C ASP A 98 36.69 -20.56 -44.40
N GLY A 99 35.76 -20.81 -45.31
CA GLY A 99 34.91 -22.00 -45.29
C GLY A 99 33.83 -22.00 -44.20
N GLU A 100 33.67 -20.89 -43.49
CA GLU A 100 32.68 -20.73 -42.41
C GLU A 100 31.24 -20.67 -42.95
N VAL A 101 30.29 -20.89 -42.05
CA VAL A 101 28.86 -20.70 -42.32
C VAL A 101 28.34 -19.55 -41.47
N GLY A 102 27.73 -18.55 -42.11
CA GLY A 102 27.11 -17.40 -41.46
C GLY A 102 25.62 -17.28 -41.78
N PHE A 103 24.94 -16.33 -41.15
CA PHE A 103 23.55 -16.00 -41.46
C PHE A 103 23.47 -14.73 -42.31
N PHE A 104 22.52 -14.67 -43.24
CA PHE A 104 22.31 -13.47 -44.07
C PHE A 104 22.17 -12.21 -43.21
N GLY A 105 22.88 -11.14 -43.59
CA GLY A 105 22.92 -9.84 -42.91
C GLY A 105 23.46 -9.81 -41.48
N GLU A 106 23.97 -10.93 -40.96
CA GLU A 106 24.66 -11.00 -39.67
C GLU A 106 26.19 -10.97 -39.87
N ALA A 107 26.93 -10.58 -38.83
CA ALA A 107 28.38 -10.70 -38.83
C ALA A 107 28.81 -12.16 -38.78
N LEU A 108 29.79 -12.54 -39.60
CA LEU A 108 30.40 -13.86 -39.57
C LEU A 108 31.05 -14.07 -38.19
N ALA A 109 30.67 -15.15 -37.51
CA ALA A 109 31.10 -15.41 -36.13
C ALA A 109 32.64 -15.49 -35.99
N VAL A 110 33.33 -15.97 -37.03
CA VAL A 110 34.79 -15.99 -37.10
C VAL A 110 35.24 -14.99 -38.17
N SER A 111 35.84 -13.88 -37.72
CA SER A 111 36.34 -12.82 -38.60
C SER A 111 37.43 -13.33 -39.55
N PRO A 112 37.35 -13.02 -40.86
CA PRO A 112 38.43 -13.30 -41.80
C PRO A 112 39.74 -12.64 -41.37
N ALA A 113 40.80 -13.43 -41.36
CA ALA A 113 42.14 -12.97 -40.99
C ALA A 113 43.20 -13.55 -41.93
N VAL A 114 44.20 -12.73 -42.23
CA VAL A 114 45.38 -13.12 -43.02
C VAL A 114 46.67 -12.75 -42.30
N ARG A 115 47.73 -13.52 -42.53
CA ARG A 115 49.10 -13.22 -42.10
C ARG A 115 49.97 -12.87 -43.30
N VAL A 116 50.66 -11.73 -43.22
CA VAL A 116 51.63 -11.29 -44.23
C VAL A 116 53.02 -11.75 -43.83
N LEU A 117 53.72 -12.45 -44.74
CA LEU A 117 55.06 -13.00 -44.51
C LEU A 117 56.08 -12.48 -45.52
N ASP A 118 57.33 -12.34 -45.08
CA ASP A 118 58.48 -12.06 -45.95
C ASP A 118 59.11 -13.32 -46.56
N ALA A 119 60.15 -13.14 -47.37
CA ALA A 119 60.82 -14.22 -48.09
C ALA A 119 61.43 -15.32 -47.22
N ASN A 120 61.68 -15.02 -45.94
CA ASN A 120 62.22 -15.97 -44.97
C ASN A 120 61.12 -16.56 -44.07
N GLY A 121 59.84 -16.26 -44.35
CA GLY A 121 58.70 -16.74 -43.58
C GLY A 121 58.46 -15.99 -42.26
N HIS A 122 59.10 -14.83 -42.07
CA HIS A 122 58.86 -14.02 -40.87
C HIS A 122 57.64 -13.10 -41.06
N PRO A 123 56.84 -12.87 -40.01
CA PRO A 123 55.71 -11.96 -40.08
C PRO A 123 56.12 -10.52 -40.38
N ALA A 124 55.35 -9.86 -41.25
CA ALA A 124 55.60 -8.49 -41.67
C ALA A 124 54.60 -7.52 -41.02
N PRO A 125 54.96 -6.82 -39.91
CA PRO A 125 54.09 -5.86 -39.24
C PRO A 125 53.92 -4.55 -40.03
N GLY A 126 52.82 -3.84 -39.76
CA GLY A 126 52.53 -2.51 -40.32
C GLY A 126 52.18 -2.50 -41.81
N LYS A 127 51.84 -3.64 -42.41
CA LYS A 127 51.40 -3.74 -43.81
C LYS A 127 49.90 -3.55 -43.89
N GLY A 128 49.43 -2.66 -44.76
CA GLY A 128 48.00 -2.49 -45.04
C GLY A 128 47.48 -3.67 -45.85
N VAL A 129 46.48 -4.36 -45.30
CA VAL A 129 45.70 -5.38 -45.98
C VAL A 129 44.34 -4.78 -46.33
N VAL A 130 43.99 -4.81 -47.60
CA VAL A 130 42.68 -4.37 -48.11
C VAL A 130 41.77 -5.59 -48.18
N PHE A 131 40.61 -5.50 -47.56
CA PHE A 131 39.53 -6.48 -47.58
C PHE A 131 38.40 -5.95 -48.45
N GLU A 132 38.01 -6.70 -49.48
CA GLU A 132 36.98 -6.29 -50.44
C GLU A 132 36.01 -7.46 -50.72
N VAL A 133 34.72 -7.25 -50.45
CA VAL A 133 33.68 -8.25 -50.76
C VAL A 133 33.55 -8.37 -52.27
N THR A 134 33.91 -9.52 -52.82
CA THR A 134 33.96 -9.76 -54.27
C THR A 134 32.65 -10.34 -54.82
N SER A 135 31.85 -11.02 -53.99
CA SER A 135 30.51 -11.48 -54.37
C SER A 135 29.61 -11.66 -53.15
N GLY A 136 28.30 -11.54 -53.38
CA GLY A 136 27.26 -11.90 -52.43
C GLY A 136 26.60 -10.76 -51.66
N GLY A 137 27.06 -9.52 -51.87
CA GLY A 137 26.36 -8.29 -51.46
C GLY A 137 26.56 -7.84 -50.00
N GLY A 138 27.43 -8.52 -49.23
CA GLY A 138 27.78 -8.16 -47.86
C GLY A 138 28.74 -6.97 -47.74
N SER A 139 29.23 -6.70 -46.53
CA SER A 139 30.17 -5.61 -46.25
C SER A 139 31.23 -6.01 -45.24
N VAL A 140 32.39 -5.34 -45.27
CA VAL A 140 33.46 -5.54 -44.30
C VAL A 140 33.78 -4.26 -43.53
N PHE A 141 34.20 -4.39 -42.27
CA PHE A 141 34.73 -3.28 -41.50
C PHE A 141 35.81 -3.73 -40.52
N PRO A 142 37.01 -3.13 -40.55
CA PRO A 142 37.47 -2.11 -41.50
C PRO A 142 37.79 -2.70 -42.88
N GLU A 143 37.60 -1.91 -43.96
CA GLU A 143 38.03 -2.28 -45.34
C GLU A 143 39.55 -2.36 -45.47
N VAL A 144 40.30 -1.61 -44.64
CA VAL A 144 41.76 -1.66 -44.60
C VAL A 144 42.22 -1.86 -43.17
N ALA A 145 42.95 -2.94 -42.90
CA ALA A 145 43.55 -3.21 -41.61
C ALA A 145 45.08 -3.34 -41.74
N ASN A 146 45.81 -2.70 -40.83
CA ASN A 146 47.27 -2.86 -40.77
C ASN A 146 47.63 -4.12 -39.99
N THR A 147 48.65 -4.84 -40.44
CA THR A 147 49.14 -6.02 -39.74
C THR A 147 49.75 -5.67 -38.38
N GLY A 148 49.43 -6.49 -37.37
CA GLY A 148 50.03 -6.42 -36.03
C GLY A 148 51.47 -6.94 -35.98
N PRO A 149 52.09 -7.01 -34.77
CA PRO A 149 53.45 -7.54 -34.57
C PRO A 149 53.65 -8.98 -35.06
N ASP A 150 52.58 -9.77 -35.10
CA ASP A 150 52.50 -11.15 -35.60
C ASP A 150 52.21 -11.24 -37.10
N GLY A 151 52.22 -10.10 -37.81
CA GLY A 151 51.93 -10.00 -39.23
C GLY A 151 50.46 -10.23 -39.58
N GLU A 152 49.54 -10.30 -38.60
CA GLU A 152 48.12 -10.57 -38.87
C GLU A 152 47.30 -9.29 -39.04
N ALA A 153 46.39 -9.30 -40.01
CA ALA A 153 45.32 -8.33 -40.19
C ALA A 153 43.98 -9.06 -40.28
N ARG A 154 42.90 -8.45 -39.76
CA ARG A 154 41.54 -9.03 -39.76
C ARG A 154 40.48 -7.98 -40.07
N THR A 155 39.32 -8.44 -40.52
CA THR A 155 38.14 -7.61 -40.72
C THR A 155 36.88 -8.32 -40.22
N GLU A 156 35.88 -7.58 -39.74
CA GLU A 156 34.54 -8.13 -39.52
C GLU A 156 33.81 -8.19 -40.86
N TRP A 157 33.18 -9.32 -41.17
CA TRP A 157 32.45 -9.52 -42.42
C TRP A 157 30.97 -9.73 -42.14
N THR A 158 30.12 -8.78 -42.51
CA THR A 158 28.67 -8.92 -42.51
C THR A 158 28.23 -9.60 -43.80
N MET A 159 27.53 -10.73 -43.69
CA MET A 159 27.08 -11.52 -44.84
C MET A 159 26.01 -10.77 -45.64
N GLY A 160 26.05 -10.86 -46.97
CA GLY A 160 24.97 -10.36 -47.82
C GLY A 160 23.82 -11.37 -47.96
N GLU A 161 23.09 -11.31 -49.07
CA GLU A 161 21.88 -12.13 -49.30
C GLU A 161 22.10 -13.36 -50.19
N ASP A 162 23.26 -13.47 -50.85
CA ASP A 162 23.59 -14.67 -51.64
C ASP A 162 24.15 -15.79 -50.77
N SER A 163 23.85 -17.04 -51.14
CA SER A 163 24.28 -18.23 -50.39
C SER A 163 25.79 -18.48 -50.41
N VAL A 164 26.48 -18.06 -51.48
CA VAL A 164 27.94 -18.11 -51.57
C VAL A 164 28.48 -16.69 -51.57
N GLN A 165 29.30 -16.39 -50.58
CA GLN A 165 29.91 -15.09 -50.37
C GLN A 165 31.41 -15.21 -50.57
N THR A 166 32.01 -14.25 -51.27
CA THR A 166 33.47 -14.21 -51.45
C THR A 166 34.05 -12.87 -51.02
N LEU A 167 35.24 -12.94 -50.41
CA LEU A 167 35.98 -11.79 -49.90
C LEU A 167 37.44 -11.95 -50.33
N SER A 168 38.01 -10.92 -50.94
CA SER A 168 39.44 -10.86 -51.26
C SER A 168 40.17 -10.07 -50.19
N ALA A 169 41.26 -10.62 -49.66
CA ALA A 169 42.26 -9.88 -48.89
C ALA A 169 43.50 -9.67 -49.76
N SER A 170 43.98 -8.42 -49.87
CA SER A 170 45.13 -8.09 -50.71
C SER A 170 46.16 -7.22 -50.00
N ALA A 171 47.43 -7.51 -50.23
CA ALA A 171 48.56 -6.75 -49.69
C ALA A 171 49.76 -6.81 -50.64
N SER A 172 50.29 -5.65 -51.06
CA SER A 172 51.48 -5.55 -51.93
C SER A 172 51.41 -6.40 -53.22
N GLY A 173 50.22 -6.55 -53.80
CA GLY A 173 49.97 -7.35 -55.02
C GLY A 173 49.75 -8.84 -54.78
N LEU A 174 49.82 -9.31 -53.53
CA LEU A 174 49.42 -10.66 -53.13
C LEU A 174 47.92 -10.66 -52.80
N THR A 175 47.23 -11.77 -53.08
CA THR A 175 45.80 -11.93 -52.80
C THR A 175 45.52 -13.27 -52.11
N ALA A 176 44.52 -13.27 -51.22
CA ALA A 176 43.97 -14.44 -50.58
C ALA A 176 42.44 -14.36 -50.61
N GLU A 177 41.79 -15.38 -51.16
CA GLU A 177 40.33 -15.40 -51.33
C GLU A 177 39.68 -16.24 -50.24
N PHE A 178 38.68 -15.66 -49.58
CA PHE A 178 37.79 -16.33 -48.64
C PHE A 178 36.50 -16.72 -49.33
N THR A 179 36.00 -17.93 -49.05
CA THR A 179 34.68 -18.37 -49.49
C THR A 179 33.91 -18.88 -48.27
N VAL A 180 32.75 -18.28 -48.02
CA VAL A 180 31.87 -18.67 -46.91
C VAL A 180 30.45 -18.91 -47.44
N THR A 181 29.71 -19.73 -46.71
CA THR A 181 28.30 -19.99 -47.04
C THR A 181 27.42 -19.17 -46.11
N ALA A 182 26.53 -18.36 -46.67
CA ALA A 182 25.51 -17.70 -45.88
C ALA A 182 24.18 -18.47 -46.04
N ILE A 183 23.51 -18.71 -44.93
CA ILE A 183 22.20 -19.37 -44.87
C ILE A 183 21.19 -18.46 -44.18
N GLU A 184 19.92 -18.81 -44.31
CA GLU A 184 18.88 -18.09 -43.57
C GLU A 184 18.96 -18.45 -42.08
N PRO A 185 18.81 -17.47 -41.18
CA PRO A 185 18.65 -17.75 -39.76
C PRO A 185 17.47 -18.69 -39.51
N PRO A 186 17.50 -19.54 -38.46
CA PRO A 186 16.37 -20.40 -38.14
C PRO A 186 15.13 -19.55 -37.84
N LEU A 187 13.97 -19.95 -38.37
CA LEU A 187 12.70 -19.32 -38.07
C LEU A 187 12.29 -19.67 -36.63
N GLU A 188 12.08 -18.66 -35.79
CA GLU A 188 11.81 -18.80 -34.36
C GLU A 188 10.65 -17.89 -33.95
N ILE A 189 9.68 -18.43 -33.22
CA ILE A 189 8.61 -17.66 -32.58
C ILE A 189 9.18 -17.07 -31.29
N LEU A 190 9.07 -15.75 -31.13
CA LEU A 190 9.58 -15.00 -29.97
C LEU A 190 8.56 -14.82 -28.84
N THR A 191 7.29 -15.08 -29.11
CA THR A 191 6.24 -15.02 -28.09
C THR A 191 6.40 -16.20 -27.13
N ASP A 192 6.59 -15.93 -25.83
CA ASP A 192 6.80 -16.97 -24.81
C ASP A 192 5.48 -17.53 -24.23
N SER A 193 4.44 -16.70 -24.14
CA SER A 193 3.12 -17.09 -23.62
C SER A 193 2.00 -16.17 -24.13
N LEU A 194 0.76 -16.64 -24.04
CA LEU A 194 -0.42 -15.85 -24.37
C LEU A 194 -1.01 -15.23 -23.10
N ALA A 195 -1.45 -13.97 -23.21
CA ALA A 195 -2.29 -13.36 -22.19
C ALA A 195 -3.60 -14.16 -22.03
N TRP A 196 -4.20 -14.13 -20.85
CA TRP A 196 -5.49 -14.78 -20.63
C TRP A 196 -6.60 -14.02 -21.35
N GLY A 197 -7.61 -14.75 -21.81
CA GLY A 197 -8.87 -14.18 -22.29
C GLY A 197 -9.97 -14.25 -21.23
N ARG A 198 -11.11 -13.62 -21.52
CA ARG A 198 -12.35 -13.79 -20.78
C ARG A 198 -13.48 -14.05 -21.75
N ALA A 199 -14.40 -14.93 -21.39
CA ALA A 199 -15.62 -15.08 -22.15
C ALA A 199 -16.33 -13.72 -22.26
N THR A 200 -16.97 -13.47 -23.40
CA THR A 200 -17.74 -12.26 -23.72
C THR A 200 -16.97 -10.92 -23.78
N LEU A 201 -15.65 -10.92 -23.60
CA LEU A 201 -14.80 -9.73 -23.80
C LEU A 201 -13.85 -9.87 -24.99
N ASP A 202 -13.58 -8.76 -25.64
CA ASP A 202 -12.56 -8.70 -26.70
C ASP A 202 -11.18 -9.06 -26.15
N TYR A 203 -10.57 -10.04 -26.82
CA TYR A 203 -9.21 -10.51 -26.65
C TYR A 203 -8.37 -10.02 -27.83
N LEU A 204 -7.14 -9.61 -27.56
CA LEU A 204 -6.15 -9.29 -28.59
C LEU A 204 -4.75 -9.59 -28.08
N THR A 205 -4.00 -10.41 -28.81
CA THR A 205 -2.56 -10.59 -28.63
C THR A 205 -1.86 -10.60 -29.99
N VAL A 206 -0.62 -10.10 -30.02
CA VAL A 206 0.18 -10.01 -31.24
C VAL A 206 1.39 -10.94 -31.09
N LEU A 207 1.46 -11.92 -31.98
CA LEU A 207 2.57 -12.85 -32.07
C LEU A 207 3.76 -12.20 -32.77
N SER A 208 4.97 -12.64 -32.40
CA SER A 208 6.20 -12.16 -33.03
C SER A 208 7.14 -13.32 -33.33
N ALA A 209 7.91 -13.18 -34.40
CA ALA A 209 8.90 -14.16 -34.84
C ALA A 209 10.15 -13.44 -35.35
N LYS A 210 11.26 -14.18 -35.42
CA LYS A 210 12.51 -13.75 -36.07
C LYS A 210 13.05 -14.88 -36.93
N GLY A 211 14.04 -14.55 -37.75
CA GLY A 211 14.71 -15.51 -38.61
C GLY A 211 13.87 -15.92 -39.83
N GLY A 212 14.29 -16.96 -40.54
CA GLY A 212 13.76 -17.29 -41.86
C GLY A 212 13.97 -16.16 -42.87
N SER A 213 13.02 -16.01 -43.78
CA SER A 213 13.03 -14.96 -44.81
C SER A 213 12.52 -13.60 -44.30
N ARG A 214 13.15 -12.51 -44.76
CA ARG A 214 12.93 -11.12 -44.31
C ARG A 214 11.73 -10.41 -44.95
N MET A 215 11.09 -11.00 -45.96
CA MET A 215 9.99 -10.35 -46.69
C MET A 215 8.60 -10.48 -46.04
N GLY A 216 8.54 -10.99 -44.80
CA GLY A 216 7.33 -11.04 -43.98
C GLY A 216 7.00 -12.44 -43.48
N TYR A 217 6.11 -12.46 -42.48
CA TYR A 217 5.61 -13.67 -41.83
C TYR A 217 4.11 -13.80 -42.08
N VAL A 218 3.66 -15.03 -42.33
CA VAL A 218 2.24 -15.40 -42.38
C VAL A 218 1.95 -16.31 -41.21
N TRP A 219 0.96 -15.95 -40.41
CA TRP A 219 0.57 -16.71 -39.23
C TRP A 219 -0.71 -17.51 -39.49
N SER A 220 -0.78 -18.71 -38.91
CA SER A 220 -1.96 -19.57 -38.93
C SER A 220 -1.99 -20.46 -37.69
N LEU A 221 -3.08 -21.21 -37.52
CA LEU A 221 -3.08 -22.38 -36.63
C LEU A 221 -2.34 -23.54 -37.30
N ALA A 222 -1.78 -24.45 -36.49
CA ALA A 222 -1.30 -25.73 -36.98
C ALA A 222 -2.46 -26.64 -37.43
N ASP A 223 -2.14 -27.71 -38.17
CA ASP A 223 -3.16 -28.61 -38.71
C ASP A 223 -3.90 -29.33 -37.58
N GLY A 224 -5.22 -29.14 -37.51
CA GLY A 224 -6.06 -29.72 -36.47
C GLY A 224 -6.07 -28.94 -35.14
N ALA A 225 -5.30 -27.86 -35.03
CA ALA A 225 -5.39 -26.93 -33.91
C ALA A 225 -6.62 -26.03 -34.05
N ALA A 226 -7.19 -25.65 -32.91
CA ALA A 226 -8.34 -24.75 -32.83
C ALA A 226 -8.10 -23.71 -31.72
N LEU A 227 -8.65 -22.52 -31.91
CA LEU A 227 -8.81 -21.54 -30.85
C LEU A 227 -10.11 -21.82 -30.09
N PRO A 228 -10.25 -21.32 -28.84
CA PRO A 228 -11.56 -21.19 -28.21
C PRO A 228 -12.58 -20.52 -29.14
N GLY A 229 -13.85 -20.93 -29.05
CA GLY A 229 -14.93 -20.36 -29.85
C GLY A 229 -14.95 -18.82 -29.77
N GLY A 230 -15.19 -18.15 -30.90
CA GLY A 230 -15.20 -16.69 -30.99
C GLY A 230 -13.83 -15.99 -31.12
N LEU A 231 -12.73 -16.75 -31.11
CA LEU A 231 -11.39 -16.25 -31.43
C LEU A 231 -10.92 -16.66 -32.83
N GLU A 232 -10.17 -15.79 -33.49
CA GLU A 232 -9.50 -16.04 -34.77
C GLU A 232 -8.01 -15.68 -34.69
N ILE A 233 -7.19 -16.30 -35.55
CA ILE A 233 -5.84 -15.85 -35.85
C ILE A 233 -5.82 -15.22 -37.24
N THR A 234 -5.18 -14.07 -37.34
CA THR A 234 -5.00 -13.32 -38.58
C THR A 234 -3.62 -13.60 -39.19
N ALA A 235 -3.49 -13.41 -40.50
CA ALA A 235 -2.24 -13.69 -41.22
C ALA A 235 -1.07 -12.81 -40.75
N ASP A 236 -1.33 -11.64 -40.18
CA ASP A 236 -0.34 -10.72 -39.60
C ASP A 236 0.02 -11.04 -38.14
N GLY A 237 -0.49 -12.15 -37.58
CA GLY A 237 -0.10 -12.65 -36.27
C GLY A 237 -0.92 -12.13 -35.11
N ARG A 238 -2.10 -11.57 -35.34
CA ARG A 238 -3.03 -11.21 -34.25
C ARG A 238 -3.95 -12.38 -33.94
N ILE A 239 -3.98 -12.82 -32.69
CA ILE A 239 -5.10 -13.64 -32.17
C ILE A 239 -6.09 -12.66 -31.55
N GLN A 240 -7.31 -12.60 -32.07
CA GLN A 240 -8.30 -11.61 -31.70
C GLN A 240 -9.74 -12.16 -31.72
N GLY A 241 -10.67 -11.45 -31.10
CA GLY A 241 -12.10 -11.79 -31.08
C GLY A 241 -12.65 -11.84 -29.66
N THR A 242 -13.82 -12.43 -29.49
CA THR A 242 -14.50 -12.51 -28.19
C THR A 242 -14.69 -13.99 -27.83
N PRO A 243 -13.95 -14.55 -26.85
CA PRO A 243 -14.12 -15.94 -26.46
C PRO A 243 -15.57 -16.25 -26.03
N GLU A 244 -16.10 -17.40 -26.43
CA GLU A 244 -17.48 -17.81 -26.12
C GLU A 244 -17.58 -18.67 -24.85
N GLU A 245 -16.52 -19.42 -24.53
CA GLU A 245 -16.50 -20.37 -23.41
C GLU A 245 -15.23 -20.22 -22.56
N ALA A 246 -15.39 -20.35 -21.24
CA ALA A 246 -14.28 -20.43 -20.32
C ALA A 246 -13.59 -21.79 -20.35
N GLY A 247 -12.29 -21.81 -20.06
CA GLY A 247 -11.51 -23.02 -19.99
C GLY A 247 -10.04 -22.77 -20.23
N VAL A 248 -9.26 -23.85 -20.22
CA VAL A 248 -7.86 -23.83 -20.64
C VAL A 248 -7.76 -24.63 -21.93
N SER A 249 -7.23 -24.00 -22.98
CA SER A 249 -7.00 -24.63 -24.28
C SER A 249 -5.52 -24.60 -24.62
N GLU A 250 -5.04 -25.67 -25.25
CA GLU A 250 -3.73 -25.67 -25.91
C GLU A 250 -3.91 -25.18 -27.35
N VAL A 251 -3.21 -24.11 -27.71
CA VAL A 251 -3.28 -23.48 -29.03
C VAL A 251 -1.93 -23.64 -29.70
N GLU A 252 -1.87 -24.49 -30.72
CA GLU A 252 -0.66 -24.63 -31.54
C GLU A 252 -0.72 -23.64 -32.72
N VAL A 253 0.19 -22.68 -32.71
CA VAL A 253 0.32 -21.68 -33.78
C VAL A 253 1.45 -22.04 -34.72
N ARG A 254 1.32 -21.66 -35.98
CA ARG A 254 2.32 -21.78 -37.03
C ARG A 254 2.69 -20.40 -37.54
N VAL A 255 3.98 -20.16 -37.71
CA VAL A 255 4.48 -19.05 -38.52
C VAL A 255 5.17 -19.61 -39.75
N THR A 256 4.84 -19.09 -40.92
CA THR A 256 5.45 -19.43 -42.21
C THR A 256 6.15 -18.19 -42.75
N ASP A 257 7.43 -18.31 -43.11
CA ASP A 257 8.15 -17.24 -43.79
C ASP A 257 7.81 -17.16 -45.29
N SER A 258 8.23 -16.09 -45.95
CA SER A 258 7.97 -15.92 -47.40
C SER A 258 8.63 -16.95 -48.32
N ASN A 259 9.57 -17.77 -47.82
CA ASN A 259 10.20 -18.88 -48.54
C ASN A 259 9.49 -20.22 -48.29
N GLY A 260 8.38 -20.21 -47.54
CA GLY A 260 7.57 -21.39 -47.24
C GLY A 260 8.14 -22.28 -46.14
N ARG A 261 9.15 -21.82 -45.38
CA ARG A 261 9.57 -22.51 -44.17
C ARG A 261 8.63 -22.17 -43.04
N ASP A 262 8.36 -23.13 -42.18
CA ASP A 262 7.51 -22.92 -41.02
C ASP A 262 8.11 -23.48 -39.73
N THR A 263 7.57 -22.99 -38.62
CA THR A 263 7.79 -23.54 -37.28
C THR A 263 6.49 -23.42 -36.49
N THR A 264 6.30 -24.28 -35.51
CA THR A 264 5.14 -24.26 -34.62
C THR A 264 5.55 -24.13 -33.15
N THR A 265 4.65 -23.54 -32.36
CA THR A 265 4.74 -23.49 -30.90
C THR A 265 3.35 -23.70 -30.31
N THR A 266 3.27 -24.44 -29.21
CA THR A 266 2.04 -24.61 -28.44
C THR A 266 2.02 -23.64 -27.27
N PHE A 267 0.92 -22.90 -27.16
CA PHE A 267 0.63 -22.03 -26.03
C PHE A 267 -0.54 -22.56 -25.20
N GLY A 268 -0.49 -22.36 -23.89
CA GLY A 268 -1.69 -22.43 -23.05
C GLY A 268 -2.45 -21.11 -23.15
N LEU A 269 -3.72 -21.16 -23.59
CA LEU A 269 -4.65 -20.04 -23.51
C LEU A 269 -5.69 -20.35 -22.44
N ARG A 270 -5.66 -19.59 -21.34
CA ARG A 270 -6.73 -19.61 -20.33
C ARG A 270 -7.76 -18.56 -20.70
N VAL A 271 -8.99 -18.98 -20.91
CA VAL A 271 -10.17 -18.13 -20.97
C VAL A 271 -10.89 -18.24 -19.63
N CYS A 272 -10.98 -17.15 -18.91
CA CYS A 272 -11.79 -17.07 -17.70
C CYS A 272 -13.28 -16.96 -18.04
N ASP A 273 -14.15 -17.32 -17.09
CA ASP A 273 -15.58 -17.02 -17.20
C ASP A 273 -15.82 -15.54 -17.47
N ALA A 274 -17.01 -15.26 -18.04
CA ALA A 274 -17.47 -13.91 -18.21
C ALA A 274 -17.28 -13.18 -16.88
N PRO A 275 -16.69 -11.98 -16.88
CA PRO A 275 -16.42 -11.28 -15.64
C PRO A 275 -17.70 -11.14 -14.80
N LEU A 276 -17.54 -11.10 -13.48
CA LEU A 276 -18.50 -10.40 -12.64
C LEU A 276 -18.47 -8.92 -13.10
N GLY A 277 -19.32 -8.59 -14.07
CA GLY A 277 -19.41 -7.26 -14.65
C GLY A 277 -20.09 -6.35 -13.64
N LEU A 278 -19.38 -5.32 -13.22
CA LEU A 278 -19.89 -4.33 -12.29
C LEU A 278 -20.09 -3.01 -13.04
N GLU A 279 -21.29 -2.46 -12.94
CA GLU A 279 -21.69 -1.16 -13.49
C GLU A 279 -21.63 -0.06 -12.42
N VAL A 280 -21.65 1.20 -12.86
CA VAL A 280 -21.84 2.36 -11.98
C VAL A 280 -23.05 2.18 -11.06
N GLY A 281 -22.82 2.29 -9.75
CA GLY A 281 -23.81 2.16 -8.70
C GLY A 281 -23.88 0.76 -8.10
N ASP A 282 -23.28 -0.24 -8.75
CA ASP A 282 -23.35 -1.62 -8.27
C ASP A 282 -22.57 -1.81 -6.99
N VAL A 283 -23.12 -2.68 -6.15
CA VAL A 283 -22.57 -3.13 -4.89
C VAL A 283 -22.74 -4.63 -4.89
N THR A 284 -21.63 -5.36 -4.95
CA THR A 284 -21.63 -6.82 -4.97
C THR A 284 -20.86 -7.36 -3.78
N THR A 285 -21.20 -8.54 -3.30
CA THR A 285 -20.39 -9.27 -2.32
C THR A 285 -19.94 -10.56 -2.98
N VAL A 286 -18.63 -10.80 -2.98
CA VAL A 286 -18.06 -12.01 -3.57
C VAL A 286 -17.19 -12.71 -2.54
N ASP A 287 -17.31 -14.04 -2.50
CA ASP A 287 -16.37 -14.88 -1.78
C ASP A 287 -15.05 -14.94 -2.59
N PRO A 288 -13.90 -14.59 -1.98
CA PRO A 288 -12.60 -14.68 -2.65
C PRO A 288 -12.30 -16.07 -3.24
N GLU A 289 -12.80 -17.16 -2.63
CA GLU A 289 -12.57 -18.53 -3.14
C GLU A 289 -13.26 -18.77 -4.50
N GLU A 290 -14.37 -18.08 -4.78
CA GLU A 290 -15.06 -18.16 -6.07
C GLU A 290 -14.36 -17.37 -7.18
N LEU A 291 -13.43 -16.48 -6.81
CA LEU A 291 -12.73 -15.60 -7.75
C LEU A 291 -11.38 -16.15 -8.20
N GLU A 292 -10.74 -17.08 -7.49
CA GLU A 292 -9.46 -17.63 -7.95
C GLU A 292 -9.62 -18.64 -9.10
N PRO A 293 -8.81 -18.56 -10.18
CA PRO A 293 -7.68 -17.64 -10.41
C PRO A 293 -8.06 -16.36 -11.20
N CYS A 294 -9.33 -16.21 -11.55
CA CYS A 294 -9.78 -15.30 -12.60
C CYS A 294 -10.03 -13.87 -12.12
N GLY A 295 -10.28 -13.60 -10.85
CA GLY A 295 -10.64 -12.28 -10.36
C GLY A 295 -11.93 -11.72 -10.98
N PHE A 296 -12.32 -10.52 -10.58
CA PHE A 296 -13.45 -9.78 -11.16
C PHE A 296 -12.97 -8.59 -11.98
N LEU A 297 -13.78 -8.16 -12.95
CA LEU A 297 -13.48 -7.03 -13.82
C LEU A 297 -14.39 -5.86 -13.48
N VAL A 298 -13.75 -4.71 -13.34
CA VAL A 298 -14.41 -3.43 -13.25
C VAL A 298 -14.15 -2.68 -14.57
N VAL A 299 -15.23 -2.28 -15.25
CA VAL A 299 -15.16 -1.47 -16.47
C VAL A 299 -15.53 -0.05 -16.11
N ALA A 300 -14.74 0.90 -16.59
CA ALA A 300 -15.05 2.30 -16.45
C ALA A 300 -16.08 2.74 -17.47
N ASP A 301 -17.21 3.27 -17.01
CA ASP A 301 -18.17 3.88 -17.93
C ASP A 301 -17.69 5.26 -18.42
N GLU A 302 -16.91 5.97 -17.61
CA GLU A 302 -16.40 7.30 -17.92
C GLU A 302 -15.03 7.61 -17.29
N ALA A 303 -14.35 8.62 -17.83
CA ALA A 303 -13.10 9.15 -17.30
C ALA A 303 -13.32 9.86 -15.95
N GLY A 304 -12.46 9.61 -14.97
CA GLY A 304 -12.54 10.19 -13.63
C GLY A 304 -13.49 9.44 -12.67
N ALA A 305 -14.04 8.30 -13.10
CA ALA A 305 -14.87 7.46 -12.24
C ALA A 305 -14.06 6.89 -11.07
N TYR A 306 -14.69 6.77 -9.90
CA TYR A 306 -14.06 6.28 -8.68
C TYR A 306 -14.59 4.91 -8.31
N TYR A 307 -13.68 4.06 -7.88
CA TYR A 307 -13.98 2.69 -7.49
C TYR A 307 -13.42 2.43 -6.12
N ARG A 308 -14.24 1.78 -5.31
CA ARG A 308 -13.88 1.33 -3.97
C ARG A 308 -14.08 -0.16 -3.90
N VAL A 309 -13.10 -0.90 -3.40
CA VAL A 309 -13.20 -2.34 -3.12
C VAL A 309 -12.93 -2.56 -1.62
N THR A 310 -13.87 -3.19 -0.93
CA THR A 310 -13.78 -3.44 0.51
C THR A 310 -13.70 -4.93 0.82
N PHE A 311 -12.63 -5.32 1.50
CA PHE A 311 -12.39 -6.68 1.97
C PHE A 311 -12.82 -6.82 3.44
N ALA A 312 -13.46 -7.91 3.85
CA ALA A 312 -13.76 -8.18 5.27
C ALA A 312 -13.52 -9.64 5.66
N GLY A 313 -13.15 -9.89 6.91
CA GLY A 313 -12.88 -11.20 7.48
C GLY A 313 -13.17 -11.26 8.97
N LEU A 314 -13.22 -12.47 9.53
CA LEU A 314 -13.99 -12.70 10.76
C LEU A 314 -13.23 -12.64 12.09
N ASN A 315 -11.90 -12.73 12.15
CA ASN A 315 -11.21 -12.80 13.44
C ASN A 315 -9.85 -12.11 13.44
N GLY A 316 -9.67 -11.19 14.39
CA GLY A 316 -8.42 -10.48 14.69
C GLY A 316 -7.29 -11.36 15.24
N GLU A 317 -7.09 -12.58 14.74
CA GLU A 317 -5.81 -13.23 14.97
C GLU A 317 -4.68 -12.42 14.31
N ARG A 318 -3.58 -12.30 15.05
CA ARG A 318 -2.45 -11.40 14.75
C ARG A 318 -1.97 -11.57 13.32
N ARG A 319 -2.20 -10.51 12.52
CA ARG A 319 -1.51 -10.22 11.26
C ARG A 319 -1.65 -11.34 10.22
N ALA A 320 -2.88 -11.63 9.80
CA ALA A 320 -3.08 -12.19 8.46
C ALA A 320 -2.62 -11.14 7.43
N SER A 321 -1.56 -11.44 6.70
CA SER A 321 -1.17 -10.70 5.49
C SER A 321 -2.03 -11.21 4.33
N TRP A 322 -2.74 -10.32 3.65
CA TRP A 322 -3.46 -10.64 2.42
C TRP A 322 -2.66 -10.09 1.22
N GLN A 323 -2.83 -10.73 0.06
CA GLN A 323 -2.26 -10.27 -1.21
C GLN A 323 -3.40 -10.10 -2.23
N ALA A 324 -3.70 -8.89 -2.67
CA ALA A 324 -4.50 -8.70 -3.89
C ALA A 324 -3.57 -8.31 -5.03
N ASN A 325 -3.80 -8.91 -6.18
CA ASN A 325 -3.07 -8.61 -7.40
C ASN A 325 -3.99 -7.82 -8.33
N LEU A 326 -3.61 -6.57 -8.61
CA LEU A 326 -4.29 -5.74 -9.60
C LEU A 326 -3.65 -6.00 -10.96
N LEU A 327 -4.47 -6.32 -11.95
CA LEU A 327 -4.06 -6.37 -13.35
C LEU A 327 -4.89 -5.33 -14.11
N MET A 328 -4.25 -4.31 -14.67
CA MET A 328 -4.93 -3.39 -15.59
C MET A 328 -4.80 -3.92 -17.01
N GLU A 329 -5.93 -4.21 -17.65
CA GLU A 329 -5.96 -4.67 -19.03
C GLU A 329 -6.08 -3.44 -19.96
N PRO A 330 -5.27 -3.35 -21.04
CA PRO A 330 -5.38 -2.26 -21.99
C PRO A 330 -6.73 -2.32 -22.74
N LEU A 331 -7.24 -1.15 -23.10
CA LEU A 331 -8.35 -1.05 -24.06
C LEU A 331 -7.96 -1.72 -25.38
N PRO A 332 -8.90 -2.40 -26.08
CA PRO A 332 -8.66 -2.92 -27.42
C PRO A 332 -8.09 -1.83 -28.34
N GLY A 333 -6.88 -2.05 -28.86
CA GLY A 333 -6.23 -1.15 -29.81
C GLY A 333 -5.30 -0.06 -29.22
N GLN A 334 -5.09 0.01 -27.90
CA GLN A 334 -4.11 0.93 -27.32
C GLN A 334 -2.73 0.28 -27.08
N THR A 335 -1.66 0.92 -27.57
CA THR A 335 -0.26 0.51 -27.32
C THR A 335 0.27 1.02 -25.97
N ALA A 336 1.26 0.32 -25.40
CA ALA A 336 1.93 0.52 -24.10
C ALA A 336 2.51 1.92 -23.77
N ALA A 337 2.26 2.94 -24.59
CA ALA A 337 2.58 4.35 -24.30
C ALA A 337 1.52 5.05 -23.41
N PHE A 338 0.50 4.31 -22.98
CA PHE A 338 -0.61 4.83 -22.18
C PHE A 338 -0.18 5.18 -20.75
N ARG A 339 -0.71 6.28 -20.20
CA ARG A 339 -0.29 6.81 -18.89
C ARG A 339 -1.49 7.06 -17.97
N PRO A 340 -2.07 6.02 -17.36
CA PRO A 340 -2.94 6.25 -16.22
C PRO A 340 -2.05 6.61 -15.02
N THR A 341 -2.26 7.80 -14.46
CA THR A 341 -1.57 8.24 -13.24
C THR A 341 -2.58 8.19 -12.12
N VAL A 342 -2.34 7.41 -11.07
CA VAL A 342 -3.01 7.65 -9.78
C VAL A 342 -2.49 9.01 -9.29
N ALA A 343 -3.27 10.06 -9.53
CA ALA A 343 -2.81 11.42 -9.34
C ALA A 343 -2.66 11.76 -7.84
N ARG A 344 -1.46 12.22 -7.45
CA ARG A 344 -1.33 13.12 -6.28
C ARG A 344 -2.03 14.43 -6.61
N ARG A 345 -3.16 14.72 -5.98
CA ARG A 345 -3.69 16.09 -6.00
C ARG A 345 -2.96 16.92 -4.94
N GLY A 346 -2.12 17.85 -5.39
CA GLY A 346 -1.56 18.89 -4.51
C GLY A 346 -2.68 19.79 -3.99
N ALA A 347 -2.87 19.82 -2.68
CA ALA A 347 -3.84 20.69 -2.03
C ALA A 347 -3.45 22.16 -2.26
N ARG A 348 -4.35 22.94 -2.88
CA ARG A 348 -4.25 24.40 -2.89
C ARG A 348 -5.22 24.93 -1.83
N ARG A 349 -4.69 25.48 -0.74
CA ARG A 349 -5.50 26.06 0.36
C ARG A 349 -6.10 27.42 -0.05
N PRO A 350 -7.42 27.62 0.06
CA PRO A 350 -8.03 28.94 0.07
C PRO A 350 -7.76 29.64 1.41
N ALA A 351 -7.66 30.98 1.42
CA ALA A 351 -7.36 31.77 2.62
C ALA A 351 -8.45 31.71 3.72
N GLU A 352 -9.68 31.33 3.38
CA GLU A 352 -10.77 31.09 4.35
C GLU A 352 -10.55 29.79 5.16
N ALA A 353 -9.85 28.80 4.59
CA ALA A 353 -9.56 27.53 5.26
C ALA A 353 -8.56 27.67 6.43
N ASP A 354 -7.70 28.70 6.42
CA ASP A 354 -6.72 28.92 7.51
C ASP A 354 -7.38 29.47 8.79
N GLN A 355 -8.50 30.21 8.67
CA GLN A 355 -9.27 30.67 9.84
C GLN A 355 -10.16 29.56 10.41
N ASP A 356 -10.83 28.79 9.54
CA ASP A 356 -11.63 27.64 9.95
C ASP A 356 -10.76 26.57 10.63
N TRP A 357 -9.56 26.28 10.09
CA TRP A 357 -8.61 25.33 10.66
C TRP A 357 -8.08 25.74 12.04
N ALA A 358 -7.88 27.04 12.30
CA ALA A 358 -7.42 27.52 13.59
C ALA A 358 -8.46 27.31 14.70
N ALA A 359 -9.74 27.57 14.39
CA ALA A 359 -10.86 27.29 15.29
C ALA A 359 -11.01 25.79 15.55
N THR A 360 -10.88 24.95 14.50
CA THR A 360 -10.88 23.49 14.70
C THR A 360 -9.68 23.06 15.54
N SER A 361 -8.47 23.57 15.27
CA SER A 361 -7.22 23.15 15.93
C SER A 361 -7.20 23.37 17.44
N ALA A 362 -7.83 24.44 17.93
CA ALA A 362 -7.98 24.71 19.36
C ALA A 362 -8.94 23.70 20.01
N ALA A 363 -10.13 23.50 19.42
CA ALA A 363 -11.08 22.48 19.86
C ALA A 363 -10.45 21.08 19.83
N TRP A 364 -9.64 20.78 18.83
CA TRP A 364 -8.87 19.53 18.71
C TRP A 364 -7.88 19.31 19.86
N SER A 365 -7.15 20.35 20.27
CA SER A 365 -6.19 20.23 21.36
C SER A 365 -6.89 19.94 22.68
N GLU A 366 -7.96 20.67 22.95
CA GLU A 366 -8.75 20.54 24.17
C GLU A 366 -9.41 19.15 24.26
N MET A 367 -10.07 18.70 23.19
CA MET A 367 -10.67 17.37 23.14
C MET A 367 -9.65 16.26 23.38
N ARG A 368 -8.46 16.34 22.78
CA ARG A 368 -7.42 15.31 22.98
C ARG A 368 -6.94 15.20 24.43
N GLU A 369 -7.02 16.27 25.21
CA GLU A 369 -6.69 16.23 26.64
C GLU A 369 -7.82 15.61 27.45
N ILE A 370 -9.07 15.97 27.15
CA ILE A 370 -10.28 15.39 27.74
C ILE A 370 -10.35 13.88 27.45
N GLU A 371 -10.07 13.45 26.23
CA GLU A 371 -10.07 12.02 25.88
C GLU A 371 -9.02 11.23 26.63
N ARG A 372 -7.80 11.77 26.77
CA ARG A 372 -6.75 11.10 27.57
C ARG A 372 -7.15 10.97 29.03
N ALA A 373 -7.86 11.96 29.58
CA ALA A 373 -8.39 11.89 30.93
C ALA A 373 -9.50 10.84 31.04
N ASN A 374 -10.45 10.82 30.10
CA ASN A 374 -11.54 9.85 30.04
C ASN A 374 -11.03 8.41 29.89
N GLU A 375 -10.07 8.13 29.02
CA GLU A 375 -9.51 6.79 28.87
C GLU A 375 -8.83 6.29 30.15
N GLN A 376 -8.11 7.17 30.86
CA GLN A 376 -7.50 6.84 32.15
C GLN A 376 -8.57 6.55 33.21
N LEU A 377 -9.63 7.33 33.19
CA LEU A 377 -10.76 7.24 34.11
C LEU A 377 -11.53 5.92 33.97
N HIS A 378 -11.92 5.57 32.74
CA HIS A 378 -12.68 4.35 32.50
C HIS A 378 -11.89 3.09 32.79
N ARG A 379 -10.56 3.08 32.57
CA ARG A 379 -9.70 1.97 33.03
C ARG A 379 -9.79 1.76 34.55
N GLU A 380 -9.93 2.83 35.31
CA GLU A 380 -10.09 2.77 36.76
C GLU A 380 -11.52 2.33 37.15
N ILE A 381 -12.56 2.89 36.54
CA ILE A 381 -13.97 2.49 36.76
C ILE A 381 -14.14 0.97 36.57
N ARG A 382 -13.68 0.43 35.43
CA ARG A 382 -13.84 -1.01 35.12
C ARG A 382 -13.11 -1.91 36.10
N ARG A 383 -11.97 -1.47 36.63
CA ARG A 383 -11.25 -2.18 37.69
C ARG A 383 -12.10 -2.26 38.96
N GLN A 384 -12.76 -1.16 39.31
CA GLN A 384 -13.59 -1.03 40.51
C GLN A 384 -14.93 -1.77 40.39
N GLU A 385 -15.63 -1.68 39.26
CA GLU A 385 -16.83 -2.48 38.97
C GLU A 385 -16.56 -3.98 39.10
N ALA A 386 -15.46 -4.46 38.50
CA ALA A 386 -15.09 -5.87 38.58
C ALA A 386 -14.77 -6.32 40.01
N GLU A 387 -14.34 -5.40 40.87
CA GLU A 387 -14.12 -5.63 42.29
C GLU A 387 -15.41 -5.57 43.11
N LEU A 388 -16.28 -4.59 42.86
CA LEU A 388 -17.61 -4.47 43.46
C LEU A 388 -18.45 -5.72 43.18
N MET A 389 -18.50 -6.17 41.92
CA MET A 389 -19.23 -7.39 41.54
C MET A 389 -18.67 -8.64 42.26
N ARG A 390 -17.33 -8.74 42.39
CA ARG A 390 -16.68 -9.81 43.19
C ARG A 390 -17.06 -9.75 44.67
N GLU A 391 -17.29 -8.57 45.22
CA GLU A 391 -17.72 -8.39 46.61
C GLU A 391 -19.20 -8.66 46.84
N MET A 392 -20.06 -8.22 45.92
CA MET A 392 -21.51 -8.50 45.94
C MET A 392 -21.76 -10.00 45.88
N MET A 393 -20.98 -10.75 45.08
CA MET A 393 -21.03 -12.21 45.05
C MET A 393 -20.61 -12.90 46.36
N ALA A 394 -19.77 -12.27 47.19
CA ALA A 394 -19.19 -12.88 48.39
C ALA A 394 -20.06 -12.76 49.66
N ARG A 395 -21.10 -11.92 49.67
CA ARG A 395 -21.88 -11.59 50.90
C ARG A 395 -23.29 -12.23 50.98
N GLY A 396 -23.67 -13.08 50.02
CA GLY A 396 -24.95 -13.80 50.03
C GLY A 396 -26.04 -13.16 49.16
N PRO A 397 -27.22 -13.80 49.02
CA PRO A 397 -28.22 -13.44 48.02
C PRO A 397 -28.87 -12.07 48.29
N LEU A 398 -28.63 -11.11 47.40
CA LEU A 398 -29.31 -9.79 47.33
C LEU A 398 -30.81 -9.93 47.04
N GLU A 399 -31.68 -9.71 48.01
CA GLU A 399 -33.12 -9.72 47.73
C GLU A 399 -33.51 -8.46 46.94
N ILE A 400 -33.53 -8.61 45.63
CA ILE A 400 -33.99 -7.57 44.71
C ILE A 400 -35.51 -7.54 44.79
N LEU A 401 -36.05 -6.46 45.39
CA LEU A 401 -37.49 -6.27 45.50
C LEU A 401 -38.04 -5.87 44.13
N PRO A 402 -39.12 -6.50 43.63
CA PRO A 402 -39.80 -6.03 42.42
C PRO A 402 -40.37 -4.63 42.68
N ASP A 403 -40.51 -3.82 41.61
CA ASP A 403 -41.14 -2.50 41.59
C ASP A 403 -42.39 -2.49 42.48
N ARG A 404 -42.22 -2.04 43.72
CA ARG A 404 -43.32 -1.75 44.62
C ARG A 404 -43.29 -0.26 44.87
N PRO A 405 -44.43 0.43 44.79
CA PRO A 405 -44.49 1.82 45.21
C PRO A 405 -44.18 1.86 46.71
N VAL A 406 -42.96 2.29 47.04
CA VAL A 406 -42.55 2.53 48.42
C VAL A 406 -43.17 3.87 48.83
N ALA A 407 -43.87 3.86 49.96
CA ALA A 407 -44.55 5.04 50.46
C ALA A 407 -43.52 6.13 50.81
N GLN A 408 -43.67 7.30 50.17
CA GLN A 408 -42.93 8.55 50.35
C GLN A 408 -42.35 8.74 51.76
N ALA A 409 -41.03 8.53 51.90
CA ALA A 409 -40.28 9.00 53.04
C ALA A 409 -39.83 10.45 52.78
N ARG A 410 -40.75 11.42 52.89
CA ARG A 410 -40.37 12.84 52.91
C ARG A 410 -39.37 13.10 54.03
N ARG A 411 -38.15 13.54 53.69
CA ARG A 411 -37.23 14.18 54.63
C ARG A 411 -37.06 15.65 54.29
N THR A 412 -37.34 16.47 55.31
CA THR A 412 -37.09 17.91 55.38
C THR A 412 -35.68 18.22 55.89
N ALA A 413 -35.12 19.31 55.35
CA ALA A 413 -34.01 20.15 55.81
C ALA A 413 -32.58 19.56 55.66
N VAL A 414 -31.83 20.17 54.75
CA VAL A 414 -30.44 19.85 54.38
C VAL A 414 -29.50 20.20 55.53
N THR A 415 -28.96 19.15 56.16
CA THR A 415 -27.74 19.20 56.97
C THR A 415 -26.62 18.62 56.10
N PRO A 416 -25.37 19.11 56.17
CA PRO A 416 -24.26 18.53 55.42
C PRO A 416 -24.26 17.00 55.52
N VAL A 417 -24.20 16.34 54.37
CA VAL A 417 -24.24 14.88 54.27
C VAL A 417 -22.82 14.35 54.34
N THR A 418 -22.59 13.39 55.24
CA THR A 418 -21.27 12.77 55.38
C THR A 418 -21.21 11.50 54.54
N PHE A 419 -20.47 11.56 53.44
CA PHE A 419 -20.12 10.43 52.58
C PHE A 419 -18.87 9.74 53.12
N LYS A 420 -18.91 8.40 53.19
CA LYS A 420 -17.74 7.58 53.58
C LYS A 420 -17.28 6.81 52.35
N LEU A 421 -16.17 7.24 51.79
CA LEU A 421 -15.49 6.55 50.69
C LEU A 421 -14.53 5.53 51.30
N TYR A 422 -14.54 4.30 50.82
CA TYR A 422 -13.75 3.19 51.37
C TYR A 422 -12.59 2.83 50.43
N ASP A 423 -11.40 2.60 51.00
CA ASP A 423 -10.18 2.26 50.25
C ASP A 423 -10.07 0.75 50.23
N ARG A 424 -9.65 0.20 49.09
CA ARG A 424 -9.30 -1.21 49.02
C ARG A 424 -7.92 -1.48 48.43
N SER A 425 -6.96 -0.63 48.75
CA SER A 425 -5.55 -0.88 48.50
C SER A 425 -5.14 -2.32 48.90
N PRO A 426 -4.51 -3.09 47.99
CA PRO A 426 -4.13 -4.48 48.25
C PRO A 426 -3.18 -4.58 49.45
N GLY A 427 -3.65 -5.17 50.55
CA GLY A 427 -2.85 -5.41 51.76
C GLY A 427 -3.37 -4.77 53.05
N ALA A 428 -4.44 -3.97 53.00
CA ALA A 428 -5.09 -3.46 54.21
C ALA A 428 -5.76 -4.60 55.01
N THR A 429 -5.29 -4.83 56.24
CA THR A 429 -5.76 -5.93 57.11
C THR A 429 -7.12 -5.68 57.74
N ASN A 430 -7.67 -4.46 57.62
CA ASN A 430 -8.98 -4.11 58.17
C ASN A 430 -9.87 -3.47 57.09
N ARG A 431 -10.83 -4.25 56.57
CA ARG A 431 -11.72 -3.92 55.43
C ARG A 431 -12.83 -2.91 55.74
N CYS A 432 -12.73 -2.16 56.84
CA CYS A 432 -13.66 -1.07 57.21
C CYS A 432 -12.91 0.25 57.49
N ALA A 433 -11.64 0.38 57.07
CA ALA A 433 -10.95 1.67 57.14
C ALA A 433 -11.55 2.61 56.08
N VAL A 434 -12.19 3.68 56.54
CA VAL A 434 -12.67 4.77 55.67
C VAL A 434 -11.43 5.38 54.98
N HIS A 435 -11.42 5.42 53.64
CA HIS A 435 -10.37 6.08 52.85
C HIS A 435 -10.43 7.58 53.09
N GLN A 436 -11.63 8.11 52.90
CA GLN A 436 -11.91 9.53 52.90
C GLN A 436 -13.36 9.71 53.36
N THR A 437 -13.54 10.65 54.26
CA THR A 437 -14.88 11.12 54.64
C THR A 437 -15.07 12.43 53.93
N VAL A 438 -16.03 12.49 53.02
CA VAL A 438 -16.41 13.72 52.32
C VAL A 438 -17.64 14.26 53.03
N VAL A 439 -17.53 15.44 53.60
CA VAL A 439 -18.71 16.15 54.13
C VAL A 439 -19.16 17.06 53.00
N ALA A 440 -20.37 16.89 52.50
CA ALA A 440 -20.82 17.64 51.35
C ALA A 440 -22.17 18.33 51.60
N ASP A 441 -22.30 19.53 51.06
CA ASP A 441 -23.53 20.32 51.06
C ASP A 441 -24.28 20.13 49.74
N VAL A 442 -25.60 20.26 49.79
CA VAL A 442 -26.42 20.28 48.57
C VAL A 442 -26.26 21.65 47.91
N ILE A 443 -25.78 21.67 46.67
CA ILE A 443 -25.55 22.91 45.91
C ILE A 443 -26.61 23.15 44.83
N ALA A 444 -27.25 22.09 44.33
CA ALA A 444 -28.39 22.16 43.43
C ALA A 444 -29.27 20.91 43.58
N GLU A 445 -30.59 21.06 43.42
CA GLU A 445 -31.56 19.97 43.53
C GLU A 445 -32.82 20.31 42.74
N ASN A 446 -33.35 19.35 41.99
CA ASN A 446 -34.69 19.38 41.39
C ASN A 446 -35.42 18.05 41.66
N ASP A 447 -36.52 17.80 40.95
CA ASP A 447 -37.32 16.57 41.16
C ASP A 447 -36.61 15.30 40.68
N ASP A 448 -35.61 15.41 39.81
CA ASP A 448 -34.93 14.28 39.15
C ASP A 448 -33.50 14.07 39.63
N PHE A 449 -32.86 15.12 40.15
CA PHE A 449 -31.42 15.16 40.33
C PHE A 449 -31.02 16.01 41.55
N ILE A 450 -29.99 15.57 42.27
CA ILE A 450 -29.37 16.30 43.39
C ILE A 450 -27.85 16.34 43.26
N VAL A 451 -27.26 17.51 43.49
CA VAL A 451 -25.81 17.72 43.46
C VAL A 451 -25.32 18.07 44.85
N TYR A 452 -24.43 17.22 45.35
CA TYR A 452 -23.64 17.40 46.55
C TYR A 452 -22.24 17.90 46.16
N GLU A 453 -21.69 18.78 46.98
CA GLU A 453 -20.31 19.24 46.82
C GLU A 453 -19.58 19.18 48.15
N ASP A 454 -18.36 18.64 48.12
CA ASP A 454 -17.45 18.64 49.26
C ASP A 454 -17.26 20.04 49.83
N VAL A 455 -17.54 20.20 51.13
CA VAL A 455 -17.36 21.46 51.85
C VAL A 455 -15.90 21.91 51.90
N GLU A 456 -14.95 20.99 51.67
CA GLU A 456 -13.51 21.26 51.61
C GLU A 456 -13.00 21.48 50.18
N ALA A 457 -13.88 21.50 49.16
CA ALA A 457 -13.51 21.72 47.77
C ALA A 457 -12.79 23.07 47.58
N THR A 458 -11.55 23.03 47.08
CA THR A 458 -10.75 24.23 46.80
C THR A 458 -11.08 24.89 45.46
N SER A 459 -11.92 24.25 44.64
CA SER A 459 -12.42 24.74 43.36
C SER A 459 -13.88 24.32 43.20
N PRO A 460 -14.81 25.00 43.90
CA PRO A 460 -16.21 24.59 43.93
C PRO A 460 -16.93 24.87 42.60
N VAL A 461 -17.91 24.03 42.29
CA VAL A 461 -18.92 24.20 41.25
C VAL A 461 -19.79 25.39 41.59
N SER A 462 -19.97 26.31 40.65
CA SER A 462 -20.92 27.39 40.85
C SER A 462 -22.34 26.85 40.91
N VAL A 463 -23.19 27.42 41.77
CA VAL A 463 -24.63 27.06 41.84
C VAL A 463 -25.30 27.19 40.47
N GLU A 464 -24.88 28.16 39.65
CA GLU A 464 -25.36 28.31 38.27
C GLU A 464 -25.02 27.09 37.41
N ASN A 465 -23.79 26.60 37.48
CA ASN A 465 -23.39 25.41 36.74
C ASN A 465 -24.01 24.12 37.29
N ALA A 466 -24.15 24.02 38.61
CA ALA A 466 -24.86 22.91 39.22
C ALA A 466 -26.34 22.87 38.78
N ASN A 467 -26.99 24.03 38.67
CA ASN A 467 -28.34 24.14 38.10
C ASN A 467 -28.36 23.75 36.62
N ARG A 468 -27.41 24.22 35.81
CA ARG A 468 -27.31 23.82 34.39
C ARG A 468 -27.11 22.31 34.19
N ILE A 469 -26.37 21.66 35.09
CA ILE A 469 -26.18 20.20 35.08
C ILE A 469 -27.51 19.48 35.31
N ILE A 470 -28.23 19.83 36.37
CA ILE A 470 -29.50 19.18 36.69
C ILE A 470 -30.60 19.54 35.68
N ASP A 471 -30.62 20.78 35.19
CA ASP A 471 -31.56 21.24 34.18
C ASP A 471 -31.31 20.53 32.84
N PHE A 472 -30.05 20.38 32.44
CA PHE A 472 -29.72 19.62 31.23
C PHE A 472 -30.21 18.18 31.31
N TYR A 473 -29.96 17.50 32.43
CA TYR A 473 -30.46 16.15 32.63
C TYR A 473 -31.98 16.12 32.58
N THR A 474 -32.67 16.95 33.35
CA THR A 474 -34.14 17.00 33.39
C THR A 474 -34.74 17.31 32.02
N GLU A 475 -34.17 18.26 31.29
CA GLU A 475 -34.71 18.72 30.02
C GLU A 475 -34.39 17.76 28.87
N HIS A 476 -33.19 17.20 28.81
CA HIS A 476 -32.70 16.47 27.62
C HIS A 476 -32.20 15.06 27.90
N GLY A 477 -31.77 14.76 29.13
CA GLY A 477 -31.23 13.46 29.52
C GLY A 477 -32.28 12.45 30.00
N LYS A 478 -33.21 12.90 30.84
CA LYS A 478 -34.21 12.06 31.50
C LYS A 478 -35.08 11.31 30.50
N GLU A 479 -35.61 12.01 29.50
CA GLU A 479 -36.41 11.40 28.44
C GLU A 479 -35.63 10.27 27.75
N ILE A 480 -34.34 10.47 27.49
CA ILE A 480 -33.48 9.46 26.87
C ILE A 480 -33.28 8.26 27.80
N ILE A 481 -32.99 8.50 29.08
CA ILE A 481 -32.79 7.44 30.06
C ILE A 481 -34.05 6.60 30.28
N GLU A 482 -35.21 7.25 30.44
CA GLU A 482 -36.48 6.56 30.61
C GLU A 482 -36.87 5.77 29.38
N ARG A 483 -36.78 6.40 28.20
CA ARG A 483 -37.25 5.82 26.94
C ARG A 483 -36.39 4.66 26.45
N TYR A 484 -35.07 4.84 26.40
CA TYR A 484 -34.19 3.86 25.76
C TYR A 484 -33.65 2.83 26.75
N PHE A 485 -33.48 3.24 28.01
CA PHE A 485 -32.79 2.44 29.02
C PHE A 485 -33.71 1.94 30.14
N GLY A 486 -34.99 2.36 30.16
CA GLY A 486 -35.99 1.91 31.12
C GLY A 486 -35.90 2.62 32.47
N GLY A 487 -35.26 3.79 32.53
CA GLY A 487 -35.12 4.59 33.74
C GLY A 487 -33.99 4.12 34.67
N VAL A 488 -33.81 4.86 35.76
CA VAL A 488 -32.93 4.45 36.87
C VAL A 488 -33.75 3.73 37.94
N SER A 489 -33.12 2.83 38.68
CA SER A 489 -33.78 2.10 39.75
C SER A 489 -34.05 3.01 40.95
N ASP A 490 -35.33 3.35 41.18
CA ASP A 490 -35.84 4.18 42.29
C ASP A 490 -36.29 3.32 43.49
N VAL A 491 -35.32 2.73 44.20
CA VAL A 491 -35.57 1.78 45.31
C VAL A 491 -36.21 2.45 46.54
N ASN A 492 -35.98 3.75 46.76
CA ASN A 492 -36.48 4.47 47.94
C ASN A 492 -37.76 5.29 47.67
N GLY A 493 -38.14 5.47 46.40
CA GLY A 493 -39.35 6.16 45.96
C GLY A 493 -39.23 7.69 45.98
N ASP A 494 -38.01 8.24 46.02
CA ASP A 494 -37.72 9.67 45.89
C ASP A 494 -37.39 10.10 44.46
N GLY A 495 -37.08 9.13 43.58
CA GLY A 495 -36.92 9.32 42.15
C GLY A 495 -35.66 10.06 41.72
N LYS A 496 -34.68 10.29 42.62
CA LYS A 496 -33.55 11.18 42.32
C LYS A 496 -32.26 10.44 41.99
N ILE A 497 -31.51 11.01 41.06
CA ILE A 497 -30.10 10.68 40.84
C ILE A 497 -29.25 11.67 41.63
N ALA A 498 -28.16 11.19 42.22
CA ALA A 498 -27.25 12.03 42.97
C ALA A 498 -25.88 12.12 42.30
N LEU A 499 -25.30 13.33 42.33
CA LEU A 499 -23.93 13.64 41.96
C LEU A 499 -23.19 14.16 43.19
N LEU A 500 -21.99 13.66 43.47
CA LEU A 500 -21.10 14.19 44.49
C LEU A 500 -19.87 14.73 43.80
N VAL A 501 -19.63 16.03 43.92
CA VAL A 501 -18.44 16.71 43.44
C VAL A 501 -17.43 16.85 44.57
N ASP A 502 -16.21 16.39 44.35
CA ASP A 502 -15.08 16.53 45.28
C ASP A 502 -13.81 16.83 44.46
N ALA A 503 -13.48 18.13 44.39
CA ALA A 503 -12.31 18.66 43.69
C ALA A 503 -10.96 18.20 44.28
N THR A 504 -10.95 17.58 45.47
CA THR A 504 -9.72 17.11 46.13
C THR A 504 -9.27 15.74 45.62
N LEU A 505 -10.14 15.03 44.91
CA LEU A 505 -9.85 13.73 44.34
C LEU A 505 -8.91 13.85 43.12
N PRO A 506 -7.88 12.99 43.01
CA PRO A 506 -6.94 13.03 41.90
C PRO A 506 -7.57 12.43 40.63
N GLY A 507 -7.71 13.25 39.59
CA GLY A 507 -8.13 12.84 38.23
C GLY A 507 -9.64 12.62 38.04
N VAL A 508 -10.31 12.15 39.10
CA VAL A 508 -11.76 12.10 39.25
C VAL A 508 -12.15 13.27 40.12
N GLN A 509 -13.18 14.02 39.79
CA GLN A 509 -13.65 15.01 40.76
C GLN A 509 -15.19 15.02 40.93
N ALA A 510 -15.90 14.03 40.36
CA ALA A 510 -17.31 13.80 40.69
C ALA A 510 -17.76 12.33 40.53
N PHE A 511 -18.81 11.92 41.26
CA PHE A 511 -19.44 10.58 41.22
C PHE A 511 -20.94 10.67 41.00
N VAL A 512 -21.50 9.84 40.11
CA VAL A 512 -22.95 9.72 39.87
C VAL A 512 -23.48 8.39 40.40
N TRP A 513 -24.67 8.38 41.02
CA TRP A 513 -25.38 7.16 41.43
C TRP A 513 -26.90 7.39 41.57
N SER A 514 -27.73 6.35 41.61
CA SER A 514 -29.17 6.49 41.97
C SER A 514 -29.30 6.74 43.48
N ALA A 515 -29.99 7.78 43.91
CA ALA A 515 -30.01 8.27 45.30
C ALA A 515 -30.74 7.34 46.30
N ASP A 516 -30.96 6.09 45.90
CA ASP A 516 -31.93 5.14 46.44
C ASP A 516 -31.46 4.27 47.58
N PHE A 517 -30.28 4.53 48.16
CA PHE A 517 -29.69 3.65 49.16
C PHE A 517 -29.81 4.20 50.58
N THR A 518 -30.42 3.40 51.46
CA THR A 518 -30.48 3.66 52.90
C THR A 518 -29.31 3.00 53.63
N PHE A 519 -28.49 3.78 54.35
CA PHE A 519 -27.49 3.27 55.28
C PHE A 519 -28.14 2.78 56.59
N PRO A 520 -27.96 1.52 57.04
CA PRO A 520 -28.21 1.17 58.44
C PRO A 520 -27.02 1.60 59.30
N ALA A 521 -27.29 2.32 60.39
CA ALA A 521 -26.29 3.07 61.15
C ALA A 521 -25.36 2.27 62.10
N THR A 522 -25.40 0.93 62.18
CA THR A 522 -24.84 0.22 63.37
C THR A 522 -24.00 -1.05 63.16
N SER A 523 -23.64 -1.42 61.95
CA SER A 523 -22.69 -2.52 61.68
C SER A 523 -22.02 -2.21 60.36
N CYS A 524 -20.76 -2.60 60.06
CA CYS A 524 -20.22 -2.48 58.69
C CYS A 524 -21.21 -3.18 57.74
N PRO A 525 -22.14 -2.46 57.08
CA PRO A 525 -23.12 -3.11 56.25
C PRO A 525 -22.33 -3.62 55.04
N ALA A 526 -22.90 -4.55 54.28
CA ALA A 526 -22.51 -4.62 52.87
C ALA A 526 -22.50 -3.18 52.34
N SER A 527 -21.36 -2.74 51.82
CA SER A 527 -21.36 -1.50 51.07
C SER A 527 -22.33 -1.73 49.93
N ASN A 528 -23.53 -1.19 50.08
CA ASN A 528 -24.39 -0.53 49.10
C ASN A 528 -24.20 -0.97 47.64
N GLU A 529 -25.29 -1.42 47.01
CA GLU A 529 -25.40 -1.72 45.58
C GLU A 529 -25.32 -0.44 44.72
N MET A 530 -24.23 0.31 44.81
CA MET A 530 -24.00 1.54 44.04
C MET A 530 -23.10 1.24 42.84
N GLU A 531 -23.42 1.78 41.66
CA GLU A 531 -22.41 1.93 40.60
C GLU A 531 -21.79 3.32 40.76
N LEU A 532 -20.54 3.36 41.23
CA LEU A 532 -19.76 4.59 41.27
C LEU A 532 -19.26 4.85 39.86
N VAL A 533 -19.95 5.73 39.15
CA VAL A 533 -19.51 6.17 37.85
C VAL A 533 -18.75 7.47 38.02
N HIS A 534 -17.48 7.46 37.63
CA HIS A 534 -16.56 8.57 37.86
C HIS A 534 -16.61 9.54 36.70
N MET A 535 -16.62 10.84 37.00
CA MET A 535 -16.54 11.90 36.00
C MET A 535 -15.25 12.71 36.13
N SER A 536 -14.60 13.00 35.01
CA SER A 536 -13.52 14.00 34.99
C SER A 536 -14.13 15.38 34.85
N VAL A 537 -14.04 16.16 35.92
CA VAL A 537 -14.52 17.56 35.98
C VAL A 537 -13.48 18.55 35.45
N GLY A 538 -12.32 18.06 35.00
CA GLY A 538 -11.30 18.84 34.28
C GLY A 538 -11.76 19.49 32.98
N GLY A 539 -12.99 19.23 32.53
CA GLY A 539 -13.60 20.19 31.62
C GLY A 539 -15.11 20.38 31.71
N PHE A 540 -15.65 20.06 32.88
CA PHE A 540 -16.53 21.02 33.53
C PHE A 540 -15.64 22.19 34.00
N ASP A 541 -15.15 23.01 33.09
CA ASP A 541 -14.57 24.29 33.50
C ASP A 541 -15.73 25.07 34.14
N PHE A 542 -15.81 25.07 35.48
CA PHE A 542 -16.91 25.65 36.23
C PHE A 542 -16.97 27.18 36.14
N GLY A 543 -16.11 27.80 35.33
CA GLY A 543 -16.23 29.18 34.89
C GLY A 543 -16.76 29.37 33.46
N ASN A 544 -17.10 28.30 32.73
CA ASN A 544 -17.45 28.32 31.30
C ASN A 544 -18.66 27.42 30.99
N ASP A 545 -19.52 27.85 30.06
CA ASP A 545 -20.84 27.28 29.72
C ASP A 545 -20.74 26.01 28.86
N ARG A 546 -19.73 25.17 29.10
CA ARG A 546 -19.37 24.06 28.20
C ARG A 546 -20.28 22.84 28.36
N TYR A 547 -21.14 22.63 27.36
CA TYR A 547 -22.18 21.58 27.31
C TYR A 547 -21.70 20.14 27.23
N TRP A 548 -20.48 19.90 26.72
CA TRP A 548 -19.97 18.54 26.56
C TRP A 548 -19.92 17.80 27.90
N ALA A 549 -19.70 18.55 28.97
CA ALA A 549 -19.69 18.09 30.34
C ALA A 549 -21.09 17.62 30.78
N LEU A 550 -22.14 18.34 30.36
CA LEU A 550 -23.54 18.00 30.66
C LEU A 550 -23.97 16.72 29.92
N SER A 551 -23.59 16.56 28.65
CA SER A 551 -23.88 15.32 27.89
C SER A 551 -23.17 14.08 28.47
N ALA A 552 -21.99 14.25 29.05
CA ALA A 552 -21.27 13.17 29.73
C ALA A 552 -22.03 12.70 30.99
N LEU A 553 -22.82 13.55 31.64
CA LEU A 553 -23.69 13.11 32.73
C LEU A 553 -24.68 12.05 32.25
N VAL A 554 -25.29 12.22 31.08
CA VAL A 554 -26.25 11.25 30.54
C VAL A 554 -25.57 9.92 30.22
N HIS A 555 -24.33 9.96 29.72
CA HIS A 555 -23.47 8.76 29.55
C HIS A 555 -23.34 8.00 30.87
N GLU A 556 -22.95 8.69 31.94
CA GLU A 556 -22.74 8.03 33.23
C GLU A 556 -24.05 7.55 33.88
N VAL A 557 -25.14 8.31 33.75
CA VAL A 557 -26.46 7.89 34.23
C VAL A 557 -26.96 6.64 33.50
N LYS A 558 -26.63 6.48 32.22
CA LYS A 558 -26.98 5.26 31.48
C LYS A 558 -26.34 4.04 32.14
N HIS A 559 -25.08 4.11 32.57
CA HIS A 559 -24.42 2.99 33.26
C HIS A 559 -25.19 2.61 34.53
N VAL A 560 -25.57 3.61 35.33
CA VAL A 560 -26.43 3.43 36.53
C VAL A 560 -27.74 2.71 36.18
N SER A 561 -28.39 3.08 35.07
CA SER A 561 -29.63 2.45 34.58
C SER A 561 -29.44 0.96 34.21
N SER A 562 -28.31 0.58 33.60
CA SER A 562 -28.06 -0.81 33.20
C SER A 562 -27.57 -1.68 34.36
N MET A 563 -26.98 -1.12 35.43
CA MET A 563 -26.46 -1.86 36.59
C MET A 563 -27.43 -2.86 37.19
N TYR A 564 -28.63 -2.39 37.52
CA TYR A 564 -29.65 -3.21 38.16
C TYR A 564 -29.96 -4.45 37.32
N LYS A 565 -30.12 -4.26 36.01
CA LYS A 565 -30.39 -5.36 35.05
C LYS A 565 -29.23 -6.35 35.05
N ARG A 566 -27.97 -5.87 35.02
CA ARG A 566 -26.77 -6.74 35.08
C ARG A 566 -26.72 -7.57 36.37
N VAL A 567 -27.05 -6.97 37.52
CA VAL A 567 -27.05 -7.63 38.84
C VAL A 567 -28.16 -8.67 38.96
N VAL A 568 -29.40 -8.34 38.57
CA VAL A 568 -30.54 -9.29 38.53
C VAL A 568 -30.20 -10.51 37.67
N ASN A 569 -29.62 -10.28 36.49
CA ASN A 569 -29.43 -11.32 35.48
C ASN A 569 -28.27 -12.28 35.79
N HIS A 570 -27.18 -11.78 36.41
CA HIS A 570 -26.11 -12.63 36.91
C HIS A 570 -26.64 -13.70 37.88
N ARG A 571 -27.64 -13.35 38.69
CA ARG A 571 -28.28 -14.24 39.66
C ARG A 571 -29.17 -15.30 39.01
N LEU A 572 -29.94 -14.94 37.97
CA LEU A 572 -30.86 -15.87 37.29
C LEU A 572 -30.13 -16.99 36.54
N ARG A 573 -28.88 -16.77 36.09
CA ARG A 573 -28.09 -17.73 35.30
C ARG A 573 -27.13 -18.63 36.11
N GLY A 574 -27.16 -18.59 37.45
CA GLY A 574 -26.45 -19.59 38.27
C GLY A 574 -24.93 -19.40 38.43
N GLY A 575 -24.38 -18.21 38.19
CA GLY A 575 -23.14 -17.70 38.79
C GLY A 575 -21.87 -18.56 38.75
N THR A 576 -21.40 -19.01 37.57
CA THR A 576 -20.08 -19.70 37.45
C THR A 576 -19.12 -19.10 36.41
N GLY A 577 -19.51 -18.07 35.66
CA GLY A 577 -18.64 -17.37 34.70
C GLY A 577 -18.10 -16.04 35.22
N GLU A 578 -16.84 -15.73 34.92
CA GLU A 578 -16.20 -14.44 35.22
C GLU A 578 -17.01 -13.26 34.65
N ASN A 579 -17.41 -12.29 35.49
CA ASN A 579 -17.79 -10.88 35.20
C ASN A 579 -18.01 -10.44 33.73
N THR A 580 -18.84 -11.14 32.97
CA THR A 580 -19.10 -10.86 31.55
C THR A 580 -20.59 -10.98 31.37
N PHE A 581 -21.36 -9.93 31.63
CA PHE A 581 -22.79 -9.94 31.28
C PHE A 581 -22.99 -9.13 30.00
N HIS A 582 -22.45 -7.90 29.96
CA HIS A 582 -22.30 -7.13 28.73
C HIS A 582 -20.82 -6.79 28.47
N PRO A 583 -20.32 -7.01 27.24
CA PRO A 583 -19.00 -6.53 26.83
C PRO A 583 -18.88 -5.02 27.02
N VAL A 584 -17.66 -4.58 27.34
CA VAL A 584 -17.34 -3.15 27.52
C VAL A 584 -17.80 -2.32 26.31
N TRP A 585 -17.68 -2.87 25.10
CA TRP A 585 -18.03 -2.15 23.87
C TRP A 585 -19.54 -1.96 23.66
N ILE A 586 -20.38 -2.89 24.15
CA ILE A 586 -21.84 -2.74 24.11
C ILE A 586 -22.27 -1.69 25.14
N GLU A 587 -21.74 -1.78 26.35
CA GLU A 587 -22.06 -0.83 27.44
C GLU A 587 -21.67 0.60 27.08
N GLU A 588 -20.42 0.83 26.68
CA GLU A 588 -19.95 2.16 26.30
C GLU A 588 -20.59 2.63 24.98
N GLY A 589 -20.78 1.73 24.02
CA GLY A 589 -21.41 2.07 22.74
C GLY A 589 -22.84 2.59 22.92
N THR A 590 -23.62 1.96 23.80
CA THR A 590 -24.99 2.42 24.13
C THR A 590 -25.02 3.62 25.07
N ALA A 591 -24.02 3.82 25.93
CA ALA A 591 -23.87 5.04 26.74
C ALA A 591 -23.61 6.27 25.86
N GLU A 592 -22.73 6.12 24.86
CA GLU A 592 -22.43 7.16 23.88
C GLU A 592 -23.65 7.51 23.00
N ILE A 593 -24.55 6.55 22.73
CA ILE A 593 -25.85 6.83 22.10
C ILE A 593 -26.67 7.76 23.01
N GLY A 594 -26.77 7.48 24.31
CA GLY A 594 -27.51 8.34 25.24
C GLY A 594 -26.97 9.78 25.31
N LYS A 595 -25.65 9.91 25.34
CA LYS A 595 -24.94 11.20 25.28
C LYS A 595 -25.20 11.97 23.98
N GLU A 596 -25.14 11.28 22.85
CA GLU A 596 -25.37 11.88 21.55
C GLU A 596 -26.82 12.34 21.37
N MET A 597 -27.79 11.50 21.74
CA MET A 597 -29.22 11.79 21.60
C MET A 597 -29.68 12.94 22.50
N SER A 598 -29.19 13.01 23.74
CA SER A 598 -29.47 14.15 24.63
C SER A 598 -28.90 15.46 24.07
N SER A 599 -27.72 15.41 23.43
CA SER A 599 -27.14 16.56 22.73
C SER A 599 -27.93 16.95 21.48
N ARG A 600 -28.49 15.98 20.75
CA ARG A 600 -29.38 16.29 19.61
C ARG A 600 -30.67 16.98 20.04
N LEU A 601 -31.32 16.50 21.09
CA LEU A 601 -32.52 17.15 21.65
C LEU A 601 -32.24 18.57 22.11
N ALA A 602 -31.10 18.78 22.74
CA ALA A 602 -30.63 20.10 23.11
C ALA A 602 -30.45 21.01 21.89
N TRP A 603 -29.76 20.51 20.88
CA TRP A 603 -29.45 21.29 19.70
C TRP A 603 -30.70 21.67 18.92
N GLU A 604 -31.65 20.75 18.78
CA GLU A 604 -32.96 21.02 18.20
C GLU A 604 -33.69 22.15 18.95
N ARG A 605 -33.73 22.09 20.28
CA ARG A 605 -34.42 23.11 21.10
C ARG A 605 -33.74 24.47 21.05
N ALA A 606 -32.43 24.51 20.82
CA ALA A 606 -31.67 25.74 20.57
C ALA A 606 -31.82 26.28 19.14
N GLY A 607 -32.64 25.65 18.29
CA GLY A 607 -32.90 26.07 16.91
C GLY A 607 -32.02 25.37 15.86
N GLY A 608 -31.31 24.31 16.25
CA GLY A 608 -30.61 23.40 15.34
C GLY A 608 -31.56 22.46 14.58
N PRO A 609 -31.00 21.51 13.80
CA PRO A 609 -31.78 20.49 13.11
C PRO A 609 -32.62 19.65 14.08
N ALA A 610 -33.73 19.08 13.59
CA ALA A 610 -34.53 18.14 14.36
C ALA A 610 -33.67 16.95 14.83
N ALA A 611 -33.90 16.44 16.04
CA ALA A 611 -33.00 15.48 16.67
C ALA A 611 -32.88 14.14 15.93
N GLY A 612 -33.86 13.74 15.13
CA GLY A 612 -33.72 12.55 14.28
C GLY A 612 -33.25 12.85 12.84
N ALA A 613 -33.10 14.12 12.47
CA ALA A 613 -32.68 14.53 11.13
C ALA A 613 -31.16 14.55 10.98
N ARG A 614 -30.69 14.25 9.75
CA ARG A 614 -29.29 14.39 9.36
C ARG A 614 -28.86 15.85 9.41
N ALA A 615 -27.75 16.13 10.08
CA ALA A 615 -27.08 17.43 10.09
C ALA A 615 -26.05 17.52 8.95
N PHE A 616 -26.12 18.62 8.19
CA PHE A 616 -25.22 18.88 7.08
C PHE A 616 -23.96 19.67 7.51
N GLY A 617 -22.92 19.61 6.68
CA GLY A 617 -21.57 20.02 7.07
C GLY A 617 -21.51 21.50 7.36
N ASP A 618 -22.31 22.28 6.61
CA ASP A 618 -22.50 23.70 6.84
C ASP A 618 -23.16 24.00 8.18
N THR A 619 -24.23 23.28 8.56
CA THR A 619 -24.92 23.46 9.83
C THR A 619 -24.02 23.16 11.02
N MET A 620 -23.24 22.08 10.93
CA MET A 620 -22.27 21.69 11.93
C MET A 620 -21.09 22.68 12.00
N ARG A 621 -20.62 23.19 10.85
CA ARG A 621 -19.56 24.20 10.78
C ARG A 621 -20.02 25.54 11.37
N ILE A 622 -21.29 25.92 11.18
CA ILE A 622 -21.90 27.08 11.84
C ILE A 622 -21.92 26.85 13.35
N ALA A 623 -22.46 25.73 13.82
CA ALA A 623 -22.51 25.40 15.25
C ALA A 623 -21.12 25.45 15.90
N LEU A 624 -20.08 24.93 15.23
CA LEU A 624 -18.70 25.00 15.73
C LEU A 624 -18.14 26.43 15.80
N ARG A 625 -18.40 27.25 14.77
CA ARG A 625 -17.93 28.65 14.74
C ARG A 625 -18.64 29.54 15.75
N GLU A 626 -19.92 29.28 15.97
CA GLU A 626 -20.73 29.99 16.95
C GLU A 626 -20.51 29.46 18.38
N HIS A 627 -19.69 28.42 18.55
CA HIS A 627 -19.47 27.73 19.81
C HIS A 627 -20.78 27.23 20.44
N ALA A 628 -21.72 26.78 19.61
CA ALA A 628 -23.04 26.33 20.03
C ALA A 628 -22.88 25.15 21.01
N PRO A 629 -23.17 25.37 22.31
CA PRO A 629 -22.90 24.39 23.34
C PRO A 629 -23.61 23.05 23.05
N GLU A 630 -24.85 23.13 22.60
CA GLU A 630 -25.77 22.01 22.45
C GLU A 630 -25.30 20.94 21.46
N PHE A 631 -24.41 21.32 20.53
CA PHE A 631 -23.87 20.44 19.49
C PHE A 631 -22.66 19.59 19.94
N TYR A 632 -22.02 19.93 21.06
CA TYR A 632 -20.69 19.35 21.39
C TYR A 632 -20.68 17.84 21.62
N GLY A 633 -21.75 17.23 22.15
CA GLY A 633 -21.79 15.77 22.33
C GLY A 633 -21.79 15.02 21.00
N VAL A 634 -22.49 15.55 19.99
CA VAL A 634 -22.48 15.04 18.61
C VAL A 634 -21.07 15.20 18.01
N PHE A 635 -20.51 16.41 18.12
CA PHE A 635 -19.16 16.71 17.61
C PHE A 635 -18.07 15.83 18.23
N SER A 636 -18.07 15.67 19.56
CA SER A 636 -17.11 14.84 20.30
C SER A 636 -17.10 13.42 19.77
N MET A 637 -18.29 12.83 19.54
CA MET A 637 -18.41 11.48 19.05
C MET A 637 -17.81 11.30 17.67
N MET A 638 -18.20 12.16 16.74
CA MET A 638 -17.74 12.12 15.37
C MET A 638 -16.24 12.35 15.26
N ASN A 639 -15.72 13.28 16.06
CA ASN A 639 -14.30 13.58 16.13
C ASN A 639 -13.46 12.35 16.50
N ARG A 640 -13.90 11.57 17.49
CA ARG A 640 -13.20 10.35 17.91
C ARG A 640 -13.22 9.29 16.82
N THR A 641 -14.36 9.11 16.16
CA THR A 641 -14.49 8.22 15.02
C THR A 641 -13.54 8.66 13.88
N VAL A 642 -13.50 9.95 13.54
CA VAL A 642 -12.56 10.50 12.54
C VAL A 642 -11.10 10.29 12.94
N LEU A 643 -10.74 10.47 14.21
CA LEU A 643 -9.38 10.22 14.70
C LEU A 643 -8.98 8.76 14.56
N ALA A 644 -9.86 7.84 14.95
CA ALA A 644 -9.61 6.41 14.81
C ALA A 644 -9.38 6.05 13.33
N PHE A 645 -10.23 6.55 12.43
CA PHE A 645 -10.03 6.38 10.98
C PHE A 645 -8.77 7.06 10.46
N SER A 646 -8.31 8.18 11.04
CA SER A 646 -7.05 8.81 10.63
C SER A 646 -5.82 7.99 11.03
N GLN A 647 -5.94 7.17 12.07
CA GLN A 647 -4.89 6.25 12.52
C GLN A 647 -4.88 4.96 11.67
N ASP A 648 -6.06 4.51 11.23
CA ASP A 648 -6.26 3.34 10.36
C ASP A 648 -7.04 3.72 9.07
N PRO A 649 -6.41 4.44 8.12
CA PRO A 649 -7.10 5.14 7.02
C PRO A 649 -7.72 4.24 5.93
N ASN A 650 -7.63 2.92 6.07
CA ASN A 650 -8.25 1.92 5.19
C ASN A 650 -9.02 0.85 5.98
N GLY A 651 -9.38 1.16 7.23
CA GLY A 651 -9.76 0.17 8.21
C GLY A 651 -10.98 0.52 9.06
N ILE A 652 -11.99 -0.35 9.10
CA ILE A 652 -13.20 -0.10 9.92
C ILE A 652 -12.87 -0.26 11.39
N THR A 653 -13.34 0.67 12.23
CA THR A 653 -12.81 0.93 13.59
C THR A 653 -13.39 0.05 14.71
N PHE A 654 -14.18 -0.98 14.43
CA PHE A 654 -14.93 -1.72 15.46
C PHE A 654 -14.33 -3.08 15.86
N ASP A 655 -13.70 -3.18 17.04
CA ASP A 655 -13.12 -4.44 17.57
C ASP A 655 -13.91 -4.97 18.78
N PRO A 656 -14.58 -6.13 18.66
CA PRO A 656 -15.31 -6.74 19.78
C PRO A 656 -14.41 -7.49 20.79
N GLY A 657 -13.14 -7.74 20.44
CA GLY A 657 -12.18 -8.54 21.21
C GLY A 657 -11.15 -7.75 22.02
N ASP A 658 -10.85 -6.50 21.66
CA ASP A 658 -9.93 -5.64 22.43
C ASP A 658 -10.65 -4.93 23.60
N ARG A 659 -10.04 -4.97 24.77
CA ARG A 659 -10.51 -4.27 25.97
C ARG A 659 -10.14 -2.77 25.97
N LEU A 660 -9.28 -2.31 25.05
CA LEU A 660 -8.61 -1.02 25.18
C LEU A 660 -8.52 -0.13 23.92
N ALA A 661 -8.95 -0.55 22.72
CA ALA A 661 -8.95 0.33 21.52
C ALA A 661 -10.03 -0.06 20.48
N PRO A 662 -10.80 0.88 19.85
CA PRO A 662 -11.18 2.25 20.20
C PRO A 662 -12.65 2.27 20.64
N LEU A 663 -12.89 1.77 21.86
CA LEU A 663 -14.21 1.61 22.48
C LEU A 663 -15.08 2.89 22.48
N TYR A 664 -14.44 4.05 22.55
CA TYR A 664 -15.04 5.37 22.78
C TYR A 664 -15.42 6.13 21.49
N GLY A 665 -15.92 5.45 20.47
CA GLY A 665 -16.46 6.14 19.28
C GLY A 665 -16.74 5.22 18.10
N SER A 666 -16.06 4.08 18.00
CA SER A 666 -16.33 3.11 16.93
C SER A 666 -17.51 2.18 17.25
N GLY A 667 -17.70 1.83 18.53
CA GLY A 667 -18.87 1.11 19.00
C GLY A 667 -20.14 1.90 18.71
N TRP A 668 -20.19 3.18 19.08
CA TRP A 668 -21.31 4.07 18.76
C TRP A 668 -21.64 4.08 17.26
N HIS A 669 -20.63 4.30 16.41
CA HIS A 669 -20.78 4.31 14.95
C HIS A 669 -21.36 2.99 14.41
N PHE A 670 -20.90 1.84 14.93
CA PHE A 670 -21.42 0.52 14.56
C PHE A 670 -22.87 0.30 15.02
N HIS A 671 -23.20 0.63 16.27
CA HIS A 671 -24.58 0.53 16.76
C HIS A 671 -25.54 1.44 16.00
N ARG A 672 -25.09 2.63 15.59
CA ARG A 672 -25.89 3.54 14.77
C ARG A 672 -26.15 2.97 13.37
N PHE A 673 -25.16 2.31 12.77
CA PHE A 673 -25.36 1.53 11.55
C PHE A 673 -26.40 0.41 11.74
N LEU A 674 -26.26 -0.41 12.80
CA LEU A 674 -27.19 -1.51 13.05
C LEU A 674 -28.63 -1.01 13.22
N ARG A 675 -28.82 0.14 13.86
CA ARG A 675 -30.12 0.81 13.91
C ARG A 675 -30.63 1.15 12.53
N ASP A 676 -29.83 1.85 11.72
CA ASP A 676 -30.27 2.38 10.43
C ASP A 676 -30.62 1.27 9.45
N TRP A 677 -29.84 0.19 9.44
CA TRP A 677 -30.00 -0.90 8.48
C TRP A 677 -30.86 -2.04 9.00
N ALA A 678 -30.51 -2.62 10.15
CA ALA A 678 -31.06 -3.90 10.58
C ALA A 678 -32.38 -3.78 11.37
N ALA A 679 -32.62 -2.67 12.06
CA ALA A 679 -33.90 -2.41 12.72
C ALA A 679 -35.03 -1.98 11.75
N GLY A 680 -34.78 -2.05 10.44
CA GLY A 680 -35.82 -2.11 9.42
C GLY A 680 -35.99 -0.90 8.53
N GLY A 681 -35.07 0.07 8.50
CA GLY A 681 -34.99 1.19 7.53
C GLY A 681 -36.18 2.17 7.43
N GLY A 682 -37.36 1.76 7.90
CA GLY A 682 -38.65 2.46 7.83
C GLY A 682 -39.01 3.19 9.12
N ALA A 683 -38.14 3.19 10.13
CA ALA A 683 -38.33 4.01 11.31
C ALA A 683 -38.15 5.53 11.02
N GLY A 684 -37.74 5.88 9.80
CA GLY A 684 -37.54 7.26 9.40
C GLY A 684 -36.46 7.96 10.22
N MET A 685 -36.33 9.26 9.98
CA MET A 685 -35.49 10.20 10.73
C MET A 685 -36.10 10.53 12.12
N ASP A 686 -36.74 9.57 12.79
CA ASP A 686 -37.31 9.75 14.14
C ASP A 686 -36.44 9.02 15.18
N MET A 687 -36.22 9.66 16.32
CA MET A 687 -35.55 9.08 17.48
C MET A 687 -36.27 7.81 17.97
N ALA A 688 -37.59 7.68 17.74
CA ALA A 688 -38.33 6.45 18.01
C ALA A 688 -37.76 5.20 17.34
N GLY A 689 -37.06 5.37 16.21
CA GLY A 689 -36.38 4.26 15.52
C GLY A 689 -35.17 3.70 16.27
N ASP A 690 -34.58 4.48 17.17
CA ASP A 690 -33.46 4.04 18.00
C ASP A 690 -33.92 3.13 19.15
N GLU A 691 -35.20 3.20 19.52
CA GLU A 691 -35.72 2.69 20.80
C GLU A 691 -35.68 1.16 20.85
N ALA A 692 -36.21 0.51 19.82
CA ALA A 692 -36.31 -0.95 19.79
C ALA A 692 -34.93 -1.62 19.91
N LEU A 693 -33.93 -1.16 19.15
CA LEU A 693 -32.60 -1.75 19.18
C LEU A 693 -31.88 -1.45 20.50
N VAL A 694 -31.86 -0.19 20.93
CA VAL A 694 -31.12 0.21 22.14
C VAL A 694 -31.74 -0.43 23.39
N THR A 695 -33.08 -0.46 23.48
CA THR A 695 -33.79 -1.15 24.56
C THR A 695 -33.52 -2.66 24.51
N ALA A 696 -33.55 -3.29 23.32
CA ALA A 696 -33.24 -4.72 23.21
C ALA A 696 -31.80 -5.05 23.62
N LEU A 697 -30.82 -4.21 23.26
CA LEU A 697 -29.42 -4.37 23.70
C LEU A 697 -29.26 -4.17 25.20
N ASN A 698 -29.96 -3.19 25.77
CA ASN A 698 -29.93 -2.89 27.21
C ASN A 698 -30.67 -3.95 28.06
N ASP A 699 -31.75 -4.52 27.53
CA ASP A 699 -32.55 -5.57 28.18
C ASP A 699 -32.05 -6.99 27.85
N SER A 700 -31.08 -7.11 26.94
CA SER A 700 -30.64 -8.40 26.42
C SER A 700 -30.20 -9.32 27.55
N LEU A 701 -30.84 -10.49 27.62
CA LEU A 701 -30.55 -11.51 28.62
C LEU A 701 -29.57 -12.56 28.13
N THR A 702 -29.00 -12.40 26.93
CA THR A 702 -28.27 -13.43 26.16
C THR A 702 -26.83 -13.63 26.68
N ALA A 703 -26.05 -14.52 26.05
CA ALA A 703 -24.66 -14.74 26.47
C ALA A 703 -23.82 -13.46 26.23
N PRO A 704 -22.84 -13.15 27.11
CA PRO A 704 -21.97 -12.00 26.89
C PRO A 704 -21.16 -12.12 25.60
N GLY A 705 -20.83 -10.98 24.99
CA GLY A 705 -19.91 -10.97 23.86
C GLY A 705 -20.65 -10.85 22.53
N VAL A 706 -20.05 -11.46 21.53
CA VAL A 706 -20.57 -11.55 20.17
C VAL A 706 -21.93 -12.28 20.15
N GLU A 707 -22.04 -13.40 20.85
CA GLU A 707 -23.28 -14.19 20.94
C GLU A 707 -24.49 -13.33 21.36
N GLY A 708 -24.26 -12.36 22.25
CA GLY A 708 -25.34 -11.56 22.80
C GLY A 708 -25.96 -10.59 21.81
N ILE A 709 -25.13 -9.95 21.00
CA ILE A 709 -25.62 -9.07 19.93
C ILE A 709 -26.15 -9.88 18.74
N GLU A 710 -25.57 -11.05 18.45
CA GLU A 710 -26.08 -11.93 17.40
C GLU A 710 -27.52 -12.39 17.70
N ASP A 711 -27.81 -12.72 18.96
CA ASP A 711 -29.15 -13.07 19.40
C ASP A 711 -30.14 -11.89 19.29
N VAL A 712 -29.71 -10.67 19.63
CA VAL A 712 -30.55 -9.45 19.51
C VAL A 712 -30.84 -9.13 18.06
N MET A 713 -29.83 -9.24 17.20
CA MET A 713 -29.92 -8.86 15.79
C MET A 713 -30.49 -9.98 14.90
N GLY A 714 -30.47 -11.23 15.37
CA GLY A 714 -30.83 -12.40 14.55
C GLY A 714 -29.85 -12.64 13.39
N MET A 715 -28.63 -12.12 13.49
CA MET A 715 -27.59 -12.18 12.47
C MET A 715 -26.25 -12.48 13.13
N THR A 716 -25.39 -13.23 12.46
CA THR A 716 -24.01 -13.45 12.88
C THR A 716 -23.21 -12.15 12.84
N MET A 717 -22.15 -12.06 13.64
CA MET A 717 -21.22 -10.93 13.60
C MET A 717 -20.55 -10.81 12.23
N ALA A 718 -20.37 -11.93 11.52
CA ALA A 718 -19.97 -11.94 10.12
C ALA A 718 -20.90 -11.09 9.27
N GLU A 719 -22.18 -11.44 9.26
CA GLU A 719 -23.21 -10.75 8.47
C GLU A 719 -23.31 -9.27 8.84
N MET A 720 -23.22 -8.95 10.13
CA MET A 720 -23.23 -7.56 10.59
C MET A 720 -21.99 -6.78 10.14
N LEU A 721 -20.79 -7.36 10.24
CA LEU A 721 -19.55 -6.73 9.75
C LEU A 721 -19.55 -6.59 8.23
N HIS A 722 -20.10 -7.58 7.51
CA HIS A 722 -20.25 -7.54 6.05
C HIS A 722 -21.16 -6.39 5.64
N ALA A 723 -22.33 -6.29 6.26
CA ALA A 723 -23.27 -5.23 5.99
C ALA A 723 -22.74 -3.86 6.41
N HIS A 724 -21.97 -3.79 7.51
CA HIS A 724 -21.31 -2.55 7.92
C HIS A 724 -20.25 -2.13 6.92
N ALA A 725 -19.46 -3.07 6.40
CA ALA A 725 -18.48 -2.84 5.35
C ALA A 725 -19.15 -2.34 4.06
N ILE A 726 -20.30 -2.92 3.67
CA ILE A 726 -21.11 -2.43 2.56
C ILE A 726 -21.59 -1.00 2.83
N ALA A 727 -22.24 -0.76 3.98
CA ALA A 727 -22.76 0.56 4.37
C ALA A 727 -21.68 1.64 4.36
N MET A 728 -20.49 1.31 4.83
CA MET A 728 -19.33 2.21 4.79
C MET A 728 -18.80 2.43 3.38
N THR A 729 -18.87 1.42 2.53
CA THR A 729 -18.49 1.52 1.12
C THR A 729 -19.48 2.41 0.37
N VAL A 730 -20.78 2.32 0.69
CA VAL A 730 -21.86 3.07 0.04
C VAL A 730 -22.24 4.39 0.72
N ALA A 731 -21.65 4.73 1.86
CA ALA A 731 -21.91 5.98 2.54
C ALA A 731 -21.71 7.20 1.60
N GLY A 732 -22.64 8.15 1.64
CA GLY A 732 -22.75 9.27 0.68
C GLY A 732 -23.38 8.90 -0.68
N SER A 733 -23.55 7.60 -0.97
CA SER A 733 -24.35 6.94 -2.04
C SER A 733 -25.86 6.95 -1.89
N GLU A 734 -26.38 7.40 -0.75
CA GLU A 734 -27.71 6.96 -0.34
C GLU A 734 -28.83 7.46 -1.25
N ASP A 735 -28.63 8.62 -1.90
CA ASP A 735 -29.58 9.21 -2.83
C ASP A 735 -29.57 8.56 -4.24
N VAL A 736 -28.54 7.78 -4.57
CA VAL A 736 -28.37 7.13 -5.89
C VAL A 736 -28.71 5.63 -5.84
N LEU A 737 -28.73 5.05 -4.64
CA LEU A 737 -29.09 3.65 -4.43
C LEU A 737 -30.61 3.51 -4.22
N ILE A 738 -31.28 2.81 -5.14
CA ILE A 738 -32.75 2.73 -5.20
C ILE A 738 -33.30 1.52 -4.42
N ASP A 739 -32.44 0.54 -4.07
CA ASP A 739 -32.87 -0.69 -3.37
C ASP A 739 -32.82 -0.54 -1.84
N ASP A 740 -33.96 -0.73 -1.17
CA ASP A 740 -34.09 -0.70 0.28
C ASP A 740 -33.33 -1.82 0.99
N ALA A 741 -32.91 -2.88 0.28
CA ALA A 741 -32.13 -3.97 0.85
C ALA A 741 -30.63 -3.64 1.03
N THR A 742 -30.11 -2.59 0.37
CA THR A 742 -28.67 -2.25 0.45
C THR A 742 -28.32 -1.64 1.82
N PRO A 743 -27.37 -2.23 2.57
CA PRO A 743 -26.90 -1.66 3.84
C PRO A 743 -26.40 -0.23 3.67
N ARG A 744 -26.90 0.71 4.48
CA ARG A 744 -26.54 2.14 4.43
C ARG A 744 -26.83 2.86 5.74
N PHE A 745 -26.25 4.04 5.90
CA PHE A 745 -26.59 4.97 6.98
C PHE A 745 -27.72 5.89 6.53
N LEU A 746 -28.78 6.02 7.32
CA LEU A 746 -29.99 6.79 6.95
C LEU A 746 -30.14 8.08 7.76
N SER A 747 -29.69 8.09 9.02
CA SER A 747 -29.95 9.19 9.96
C SER A 747 -28.67 9.82 10.50
N TYR A 748 -27.55 9.64 9.79
CA TYR A 748 -26.22 9.75 10.38
C TYR A 748 -25.31 10.80 9.73
N ASP A 749 -24.66 11.59 10.58
CA ASP A 749 -23.92 12.80 10.18
C ASP A 749 -22.47 12.52 9.76
N PHE A 750 -21.96 11.31 10.01
CA PHE A 750 -20.53 11.03 9.89
C PHE A 750 -19.92 11.29 8.51
N PRO A 751 -20.56 10.89 7.38
CA PRO A 751 -20.06 11.28 6.06
C PRO A 751 -19.92 12.80 6.00
N THR A 752 -20.96 13.51 6.40
CA THR A 752 -21.04 14.97 6.38
C THR A 752 -19.97 15.66 7.26
N ALA A 753 -19.68 15.14 8.44
CA ALA A 753 -18.65 15.69 9.32
C ALA A 753 -17.25 15.69 8.71
N THR A 754 -16.91 14.67 7.92
CA THR A 754 -15.57 14.60 7.33
C THR A 754 -15.28 15.74 6.34
N GLU A 755 -16.31 16.43 5.79
CA GLU A 755 -16.16 17.69 5.00
C GLU A 755 -15.64 18.86 5.87
N ILE A 756 -15.85 18.79 7.17
CA ILE A 756 -15.44 19.81 8.14
C ILE A 756 -13.98 19.58 8.56
N PHE A 757 -13.56 18.31 8.60
CA PHE A 757 -12.28 17.91 9.20
C PHE A 757 -11.14 17.70 8.20
N ILE A 758 -11.43 17.53 6.90
CA ILE A 758 -10.41 17.23 5.87
C ILE A 758 -10.62 18.15 4.66
N ASN A 759 -9.93 19.29 4.61
CA ASN A 759 -9.97 20.26 3.51
C ASN A 759 -8.61 20.31 2.77
N PRO A 760 -8.55 20.49 1.43
CA PRO A 760 -9.68 20.68 0.52
C PRO A 760 -10.09 19.42 -0.19
N ASP A 761 -11.40 19.16 -0.17
CA ASP A 761 -12.15 18.22 -0.98
C ASP A 761 -11.41 17.66 -2.22
N PRO A 762 -11.16 16.34 -2.23
CA PRO A 762 -10.96 15.64 -3.48
C PRO A 762 -12.32 15.05 -3.96
N PRO A 763 -12.70 15.19 -5.24
CA PRO A 763 -14.01 14.77 -5.74
C PRO A 763 -14.16 13.25 -5.69
N GLY A 764 -15.14 12.73 -4.95
CA GLY A 764 -15.29 11.30 -4.65
C GLY A 764 -15.51 11.15 -3.15
N ARG A 765 -16.73 11.44 -2.71
CA ARG A 765 -17.06 11.78 -1.33
C ARG A 765 -17.17 10.55 -0.42
N TYR A 766 -16.34 10.53 0.63
CA TYR A 766 -16.60 9.98 1.97
C TYR A 766 -16.43 8.48 2.31
N PRO A 767 -16.15 8.14 3.60
CA PRO A 767 -15.56 8.96 4.69
C PRO A 767 -14.04 8.78 4.86
N TRP A 768 -13.38 8.03 3.98
CA TRP A 768 -11.96 7.72 4.13
C TRP A 768 -11.07 8.88 3.65
N PRO A 769 -10.03 9.27 4.40
CA PRO A 769 -8.91 9.97 3.81
C PRO A 769 -8.44 9.12 2.61
N ARG A 770 -8.33 9.70 1.42
CA ARG A 770 -7.66 8.99 0.31
C ARG A 770 -6.29 8.58 0.80
N THR A 771 -6.07 7.29 0.99
CA THR A 771 -4.71 6.80 1.12
C THR A 771 -4.11 6.86 -0.28
N LEU A 772 -3.23 7.84 -0.49
CA LEU A 772 -2.32 7.87 -1.65
C LEU A 772 -1.23 6.78 -1.54
N THR A 773 -1.43 5.81 -0.65
CA THR A 773 -0.44 4.87 -0.14
C THR A 773 -1.14 3.54 0.16
N GLY A 774 -0.93 2.54 -0.68
CA GLY A 774 -1.20 1.16 -0.30
C GLY A 774 -0.17 0.72 0.73
N ASP A 775 -0.51 0.82 2.02
CA ASP A 775 0.30 0.43 3.18
C ASP A 775 1.66 1.14 3.38
N ASP A 776 2.33 0.76 4.49
CA ASP A 776 3.62 1.23 5.06
C ASP A 776 4.78 1.42 4.05
N ASP A 777 4.60 1.05 2.78
CA ASP A 777 5.57 1.19 1.70
C ASP A 777 4.96 1.96 0.52
N LEU A 778 4.73 3.26 0.75
CA LEU A 778 4.75 4.47 -0.12
C LEU A 778 4.66 4.37 -1.67
N SER A 779 4.21 3.27 -2.25
CA SER A 779 4.27 3.02 -3.68
C SER A 779 2.92 3.36 -4.32
N SER A 780 2.95 4.42 -5.13
CA SER A 780 2.01 4.57 -6.24
C SER A 780 2.29 3.44 -7.23
N VAL A 781 1.26 2.78 -7.80
CA VAL A 781 1.46 1.96 -9.01
C VAL A 781 1.80 2.92 -10.15
N PRO A 782 3.06 2.98 -10.62
CA PRO A 782 3.42 3.84 -11.74
C PRO A 782 2.78 3.27 -13.01
N ALA A 783 2.43 4.15 -13.94
CA ALA A 783 1.82 3.90 -15.25
C ALA A 783 2.50 2.82 -16.16
N ALA A 784 3.61 2.22 -15.73
CA ALA A 784 4.48 1.41 -16.57
C ALA A 784 3.99 -0.02 -16.85
N VAL A 785 2.76 -0.37 -16.47
CA VAL A 785 2.40 -1.78 -16.29
C VAL A 785 0.97 -2.07 -16.80
N LEU A 786 0.76 -1.92 -18.11
CA LEU A 786 -0.36 -2.60 -18.76
C LEU A 786 0.03 -4.06 -18.98
N GLY A 787 -0.76 -5.00 -18.47
CA GLY A 787 -0.52 -6.43 -18.64
C GLY A 787 0.50 -7.07 -17.69
N GLU A 788 1.12 -6.34 -16.74
CA GLU A 788 1.83 -6.98 -15.63
C GLU A 788 1.05 -6.85 -14.31
N GLU A 789 1.14 -7.92 -13.53
CA GLU A 789 0.43 -8.09 -12.27
C GLU A 789 1.09 -7.27 -11.15
N GLN A 790 0.35 -6.35 -10.54
CA GLN A 790 0.83 -5.57 -9.40
C GLN A 790 0.33 -6.15 -8.09
N ARG A 791 1.26 -6.52 -7.21
CA ARG A 791 0.95 -7.12 -5.91
C ARG A 791 0.75 -6.05 -4.86
N PHE A 792 -0.46 -5.96 -4.35
CA PHE A 792 -0.80 -5.20 -3.15
C PHE A 792 -0.78 -6.13 -1.97
N ASN A 793 0.23 -5.97 -1.12
CA ASN A 793 0.21 -6.57 0.19
C ASN A 793 -0.39 -5.57 1.15
N GLY A 794 -1.12 -6.08 2.14
CA GLY A 794 -1.27 -5.28 3.31
C GLY A 794 -1.90 -5.95 4.49
N ARG A 795 -2.15 -5.14 5.50
CA ARG A 795 -2.80 -5.58 6.74
C ARG A 795 -4.29 -5.31 6.65
N VAL A 796 -5.09 -6.30 7.01
CA VAL A 796 -6.46 -6.04 7.48
C VAL A 796 -6.39 -5.39 8.85
N THR A 797 -7.40 -4.60 9.23
CA THR A 797 -7.49 -4.12 10.61
C THR A 797 -7.62 -5.27 11.60
N SER A 798 -7.61 -4.95 12.90
CA SER A 798 -8.00 -5.90 13.94
C SER A 798 -9.38 -6.53 13.71
N ASN A 799 -10.21 -5.92 12.86
CA ASN A 799 -11.59 -6.32 12.58
C ASN A 799 -11.70 -7.09 11.26
N GLY A 800 -10.55 -7.47 10.67
CA GLY A 800 -10.51 -8.21 9.42
C GLY A 800 -10.88 -7.40 8.18
N ILE A 801 -11.05 -6.08 8.29
CA ILE A 801 -11.56 -5.24 7.20
C ILE A 801 -10.44 -4.43 6.56
N ARG A 802 -10.54 -4.26 5.23
CA ARG A 802 -9.68 -3.38 4.45
C ARG A 802 -10.42 -2.71 3.31
N VAL A 803 -10.06 -1.45 3.02
CA VAL A 803 -10.56 -0.70 1.85
C VAL A 803 -9.44 -0.40 0.86
N LEU A 804 -9.73 -0.51 -0.44
CA LEU A 804 -8.89 -0.06 -1.56
C LEU A 804 -9.67 0.92 -2.43
N ASP A 805 -9.06 2.06 -2.77
CA ASP A 805 -9.65 3.10 -3.62
C ASP A 805 -8.80 3.31 -4.89
N PHE A 806 -9.43 3.46 -6.05
CA PHE A 806 -8.77 3.80 -7.32
C PHE A 806 -9.66 4.67 -8.23
N GLU A 807 -9.04 5.38 -9.17
CA GLU A 807 -9.69 6.30 -10.11
C GLU A 807 -9.39 5.87 -11.56
N ALA A 808 -10.43 5.75 -12.39
CA ALA A 808 -10.26 5.54 -13.82
C ALA A 808 -9.87 6.87 -14.48
N MET A 809 -8.90 6.81 -15.39
CA MET A 809 -8.44 8.01 -16.11
C MET A 809 -9.23 8.23 -17.41
N GLU A 810 -9.86 7.20 -17.96
CA GLU A 810 -10.61 7.23 -19.21
C GLU A 810 -11.86 6.33 -19.16
N ALA A 811 -12.85 6.67 -19.98
CA ALA A 811 -14.00 5.81 -20.25
C ALA A 811 -13.54 4.52 -20.93
N GLY A 812 -14.16 3.40 -20.57
CA GLY A 812 -13.87 2.05 -21.02
C GLY A 812 -12.69 1.37 -20.34
N ALA A 813 -11.92 2.06 -19.49
CA ALA A 813 -10.76 1.48 -18.80
C ALA A 813 -11.15 0.20 -18.03
N ARG A 814 -10.32 -0.85 -18.12
CA ARG A 814 -10.58 -2.16 -17.53
C ARG A 814 -9.60 -2.44 -16.40
N ALA A 815 -10.11 -2.72 -15.21
CA ALA A 815 -9.32 -3.11 -14.05
C ALA A 815 -9.76 -4.49 -13.56
N VAL A 816 -8.84 -5.46 -13.61
CA VAL A 816 -9.05 -6.80 -13.09
C VAL A 816 -8.47 -6.90 -11.68
N PHE A 817 -9.31 -7.24 -10.71
CA PHE A 817 -8.90 -7.51 -9.34
C PHE A 817 -8.81 -9.01 -9.14
N ARG A 818 -7.59 -9.54 -9.05
CA ARG A 818 -7.35 -10.89 -8.56
C ARG A 818 -7.12 -10.81 -7.06
N VAL A 819 -7.92 -11.54 -6.30
CA VAL A 819 -7.85 -11.49 -4.84
C VAL A 819 -7.33 -12.84 -4.36
N THR A 820 -6.14 -12.85 -3.77
CA THR A 820 -5.59 -14.01 -3.08
C THR A 820 -5.70 -13.73 -1.58
N ALA A 821 -6.87 -14.08 -1.03
CA ALA A 821 -7.13 -13.94 0.39
C ALA A 821 -6.89 -15.26 1.13
N GLY A 822 -6.59 -15.17 2.43
CA GLY A 822 -6.63 -16.36 3.30
C GLY A 822 -8.07 -16.85 3.50
N PRO A 823 -8.26 -18.07 4.03
CA PRO A 823 -9.57 -18.75 4.15
C PRO A 823 -10.57 -18.08 5.11
N GLU A 824 -10.23 -16.91 5.67
CA GLU A 824 -11.03 -16.19 6.67
C GLU A 824 -11.51 -14.83 6.17
N VAL A 825 -11.37 -14.55 4.87
CA VAL A 825 -11.90 -13.33 4.22
C VAL A 825 -13.21 -13.70 3.52
N SER A 826 -14.28 -13.03 3.89
CA SER A 826 -15.65 -13.35 3.46
C SER A 826 -16.32 -12.22 2.67
N VAL A 827 -15.68 -11.06 2.50
CA VAL A 827 -16.29 -9.95 1.74
C VAL A 827 -15.27 -9.32 0.81
N ILE A 828 -15.70 -9.01 -0.40
CA ILE A 828 -15.09 -8.09 -1.37
C ILE A 828 -16.25 -7.25 -1.93
N VAL A 829 -16.34 -5.96 -1.60
CA VAL A 829 -17.45 -5.10 -2.05
C VAL A 829 -16.95 -3.98 -2.92
N ALA A 830 -17.25 -4.06 -4.22
CA ALA A 830 -16.94 -3.00 -5.16
C ALA A 830 -18.14 -2.04 -5.29
N ARG A 831 -17.91 -0.74 -5.04
CA ARG A 831 -18.84 0.34 -5.41
C ARG A 831 -18.22 1.14 -6.53
N ILE A 832 -19.00 1.35 -7.59
CA ILE A 832 -18.59 2.11 -8.77
C ILE A 832 -19.32 3.44 -8.75
N VAL A 833 -18.63 4.56 -8.51
CA VAL A 833 -19.28 5.86 -8.37
C VAL A 833 -19.17 6.65 -9.67
N LYS A 834 -20.33 7.09 -10.16
CA LYS A 834 -20.43 8.19 -11.13
C LYS A 834 -20.55 9.52 -10.38
N PRO A 835 -19.65 10.49 -10.58
CA PRO A 835 -19.75 11.81 -9.95
C PRO A 835 -20.98 12.59 -10.46
N PRO A 836 -21.73 13.29 -9.58
CA PRO A 836 -22.78 14.20 -10.03
C PRO A 836 -22.18 15.47 -10.65
N GLY A 837 -22.61 15.81 -11.87
CA GLY A 837 -22.25 17.04 -12.57
C GLY A 837 -21.42 16.89 -13.85
N PHE A 838 -21.22 15.65 -14.33
CA PHE A 838 -20.81 15.32 -15.70
C PHE A 838 -21.92 14.61 -16.46
#